data_AF-A0A2S3WV91-F1
#
_entry.id   AF-A0A2S3WV91-F1
#
_cell.length_a   1.000
_cell.length_b   1.000
_cell.length_c   1.000
_cell.angle_alpha   90.00
_cell.angle_beta   90.00
_cell.angle_gamma   90.00
#
_symmetry.space_group_name_H-M   'P 1'
#
loop_
_entity.id
_entity.type
_entity.pdbx_description
1 polymer ?
#
loop_
_entity_poly.entity_id
_entity_poly.type
_entity_poly.pdbx_seq_one_letter_code
_entity_poly.pdbx_strand_id
1 'polypeptide(L)'
;MARTTAINRYRNIGICAHVDAGKTTTTERILFYTGLSHKMGEVHDGAATTDWMVQEQERGITITSAAVTTFWKGSRGQYDNYRVNVIDTPGHVDFTIEVERSLRVLDGAVVVFCGTSGVEPQSETVWRQANKYGVPRVVYVNKMDRAGANFLRVIGQIKNRLGHTPVPVQLAIGAEDDFQGQVDLIKMKAIYWNDDDKGTTYREEEIPAELVDLANEWRSNMVEAAAEANEELMNKYLEEGDLSVEDIKAGLRARTLASEIVPAVCGSSFKNKGVPLVLDAVIDFLPAPTEIPAIKGIHPDLIDVPKDEVTPEQYDERPADDNEPFSALAFKIATDPFVGTLTFVRVYSGFLTSGDSVINSVKGKKERVGRMVQMHANQREEIKEVRAGDIAALIGMKDVTTGDTLCNADKPIILERMDFPEPVISLSVEPKTKADQEKMGIALGKLAQEDPSFRVKTDEETGQTIISGMGELHLDILVDRMKREFNVECNVGKPQVSYREKITKSNVEIEGKFVRQSGGRGQFGHCWIRFSEPDVDEKGNITEGLVFTNEVVGGVIPKEFIAPIQKGIEEQMKNGVVAGYPLLGLKATVFDGSYHDVDSNEMAFKIAASMATKQLAQKGGGVVLEPIMKVEVVTPEDYLGDVMGDLSRRRGMIQGNEDSVSGKVITAEVPLGEMFGYATDVRSMSQGRASYSMEFSKYAEAPSNIVEALIKKQG
;
A
#
# COMPACT_ATOMS: atom_id res chain seq x y z
N MET A 1 -21.37 -29.48 11.90
CA MET A 1 -22.54 -29.84 11.07
C MET A 1 -22.07 -30.25 9.69
N ALA A 2 -22.85 -30.90 8.82
CA ALA A 2 -22.40 -31.09 7.44
C ALA A 2 -22.36 -29.74 6.71
N ARG A 3 -21.44 -29.56 5.75
CA ARG A 3 -21.42 -28.36 4.87
C ARG A 3 -22.81 -28.15 4.25
N THR A 4 -23.32 -26.93 4.29
CA THR A 4 -24.59 -26.57 3.63
C THR A 4 -24.44 -26.48 2.12
N THR A 5 -23.26 -26.05 1.65
CA THR A 5 -22.89 -25.97 0.24
C THR A 5 -21.59 -26.74 0.03
N ALA A 6 -21.53 -27.61 -0.99
CA ALA A 6 -20.32 -28.37 -1.30
C ALA A 6 -19.17 -27.45 -1.73
N ILE A 7 -17.92 -27.81 -1.40
CA ILE A 7 -16.74 -26.95 -1.63
C ILE A 7 -16.53 -26.60 -3.11
N ASN A 8 -16.84 -27.53 -4.02
CA ASN A 8 -16.74 -27.32 -5.47
C ASN A 8 -17.73 -26.27 -6.01
N ARG A 9 -18.73 -25.88 -5.20
CA ARG A 9 -19.74 -24.85 -5.51
C ARG A 9 -19.44 -23.50 -4.86
N TYR A 10 -18.22 -23.32 -4.38
CA TYR A 10 -17.75 -22.04 -3.87
C TYR A 10 -17.09 -21.25 -5.00
N ARG A 11 -17.28 -19.94 -4.98
CA ARG A 11 -16.53 -18.98 -5.80
C ARG A 11 -16.06 -17.86 -4.88
N ASN A 12 -14.74 -17.78 -4.65
CA ASN A 12 -14.14 -16.68 -3.89
C ASN A 12 -13.55 -15.70 -4.88
N ILE A 13 -14.27 -14.61 -5.11
CA ILE A 13 -13.96 -13.66 -6.18
C ILE A 13 -13.70 -12.25 -5.65
N GLY A 14 -12.74 -11.57 -6.28
CA GLY A 14 -12.55 -10.13 -6.09
C GLY A 14 -13.08 -9.35 -7.28
N ILE A 15 -13.61 -8.15 -7.02
CA ILE A 15 -13.97 -7.20 -8.08
C ILE A 15 -12.92 -6.10 -8.10
N CYS A 16 -12.13 -6.04 -9.18
CA CYS A 16 -10.92 -5.19 -9.27
C CYS A 16 -10.93 -4.35 -10.55
N ALA A 17 -10.41 -3.11 -10.51
CA ALA A 17 -10.47 -2.15 -11.62
C ALA A 17 -9.78 -0.82 -11.29
N HIS A 18 -9.60 0.03 -12.30
CA HIS A 18 -9.34 1.46 -12.12
C HIS A 18 -10.47 2.20 -11.36
N VAL A 19 -10.16 3.39 -10.84
CA VAL A 19 -11.14 4.32 -10.23
C VAL A 19 -12.27 4.59 -11.22
N ASP A 20 -13.51 4.73 -10.74
CA ASP A 20 -14.66 5.01 -11.60
C ASP A 20 -14.95 4.00 -12.72
N ALA A 21 -14.37 2.80 -12.74
CA ALA A 21 -14.82 1.74 -13.66
C ALA A 21 -16.21 1.15 -13.29
N GLY A 22 -16.72 1.47 -12.09
CA GLY A 22 -18.00 1.00 -11.57
C GLY A 22 -17.91 -0.35 -10.85
N LYS A 23 -16.81 -0.62 -10.12
CA LYS A 23 -16.65 -1.83 -9.27
C LYS A 23 -17.76 -1.95 -8.24
N THR A 24 -17.84 -0.98 -7.34
CA THR A 24 -18.79 -0.94 -6.23
C THR A 24 -20.23 -0.99 -6.73
N THR A 25 -20.53 -0.26 -7.80
CA THR A 25 -21.85 -0.35 -8.46
C THR A 25 -22.15 -1.77 -8.95
N THR A 26 -21.16 -2.46 -9.52
CA THR A 26 -21.31 -3.86 -9.95
C THR A 26 -21.53 -4.78 -8.75
N THR A 27 -20.78 -4.59 -7.66
CA THR A 27 -20.97 -5.30 -6.40
C THR A 27 -22.39 -5.12 -5.86
N GLU A 28 -22.89 -3.88 -5.78
CA GLU A 28 -24.26 -3.60 -5.33
C GLU A 28 -25.32 -4.27 -6.20
N ARG A 29 -25.11 -4.32 -7.53
CA ARG A 29 -26.01 -5.06 -8.43
C ARG A 29 -25.94 -6.56 -8.22
N ILE A 30 -24.76 -7.12 -7.97
CA ILE A 30 -24.63 -8.54 -7.57
C ILE A 30 -25.46 -8.81 -6.32
N LEU A 31 -25.34 -7.98 -5.27
CA LEU A 31 -26.11 -8.15 -4.03
C LEU A 31 -27.62 -8.04 -4.23
N PHE A 32 -28.06 -7.19 -5.16
CA PHE A 32 -29.47 -7.06 -5.52
C PHE A 32 -29.99 -8.30 -6.25
N TYR A 33 -29.30 -8.76 -7.30
CA TYR A 33 -29.78 -9.88 -8.12
C TYR A 33 -29.75 -11.21 -7.39
N THR A 34 -28.82 -11.40 -6.47
CA THR A 34 -28.80 -12.60 -5.61
C THR A 34 -29.86 -12.57 -4.50
N GLY A 35 -30.57 -11.45 -4.35
CA GLY A 35 -31.62 -11.26 -3.35
C GLY A 35 -31.11 -10.97 -1.94
N LEU A 36 -29.80 -10.73 -1.76
CA LEU A 36 -29.24 -10.38 -0.45
C LEU A 36 -29.64 -8.97 -0.02
N SER A 37 -29.71 -8.03 -0.97
CA SER A 37 -30.24 -6.68 -0.74
C SER A 37 -31.52 -6.46 -1.52
N HIS A 38 -32.56 -5.95 -0.85
CA HIS A 38 -33.81 -5.55 -1.49
C HIS A 38 -33.80 -4.11 -2.02
N LYS A 39 -32.70 -3.36 -1.79
CA LYS A 39 -32.50 -2.00 -2.28
C LYS A 39 -31.25 -1.93 -3.15
N MET A 40 -31.39 -1.29 -4.29
CA MET A 40 -30.25 -0.93 -5.12
C MET A 40 -29.56 0.29 -4.53
N GLY A 41 -28.38 0.11 -3.92
CA GLY A 41 -27.53 1.21 -3.49
C GLY A 41 -26.88 1.92 -4.69
N GLU A 42 -26.68 3.23 -4.58
CA GLU A 42 -25.87 4.02 -5.52
C GLU A 42 -24.72 4.69 -4.77
N VAL A 43 -23.53 4.61 -5.35
CA VAL A 43 -22.28 5.12 -4.75
C VAL A 43 -22.30 6.64 -4.66
N HIS A 44 -22.80 7.32 -5.69
CA HIS A 44 -22.85 8.78 -5.76
C HIS A 44 -23.81 9.40 -4.73
N ASP A 45 -24.79 8.63 -4.26
CA ASP A 45 -25.75 9.04 -3.23
C ASP A 45 -25.30 8.63 -1.81
N GLY A 46 -24.11 8.04 -1.66
CA GLY A 46 -23.64 7.49 -0.38
C GLY A 46 -24.47 6.30 0.14
N ALA A 47 -25.25 5.67 -0.74
CA ALA A 47 -26.20 4.62 -0.39
C ALA A 47 -25.69 3.20 -0.68
N ALA A 48 -24.43 3.07 -1.12
CA ALA A 48 -23.79 1.78 -1.35
C ALA A 48 -23.63 1.01 -0.04
N THR A 49 -23.98 -0.28 -0.06
CA THR A 49 -23.95 -1.17 1.11
C THR A 49 -22.53 -1.58 1.47
N THR A 50 -21.63 -1.70 0.49
CA THR A 50 -20.22 -2.06 0.71
C THR A 50 -19.34 -0.91 1.19
N ASP A 51 -19.68 0.34 0.84
CA ASP A 51 -19.00 1.56 1.29
C ASP A 51 -19.62 2.05 2.62
N TRP A 52 -19.22 1.42 3.73
CA TRP A 52 -19.81 1.67 5.05
C TRP A 52 -19.13 2.81 5.81
N MET A 53 -17.91 3.19 5.42
CA MET A 53 -17.22 4.30 6.08
C MET A 53 -17.81 5.65 5.64
N VAL A 54 -17.89 6.60 6.57
CA VAL A 54 -18.37 7.95 6.27
C VAL A 54 -17.49 8.62 5.21
N GLN A 55 -16.18 8.36 5.24
CA GLN A 55 -15.21 8.90 4.27
C GLN A 55 -15.43 8.33 2.86
N GLU A 56 -15.85 7.07 2.73
CA GLU A 56 -16.17 6.45 1.45
C GLU A 56 -17.42 7.12 0.84
N GLN A 57 -18.45 7.33 1.67
CA GLN A 57 -19.70 7.98 1.27
C GLN A 57 -19.52 9.46 0.91
N GLU A 58 -18.73 10.21 1.69
CA GLU A 58 -18.46 11.64 1.43
C GLU A 58 -17.66 11.86 0.14
N ARG A 59 -16.75 10.94 -0.21
CA ARG A 59 -15.84 11.08 -1.35
C ARG A 59 -16.27 10.27 -2.59
N GLY A 60 -17.22 9.34 -2.46
CA GLY A 60 -17.69 8.47 -3.53
C GLY A 60 -16.62 7.48 -4.03
N ILE A 61 -15.71 7.05 -3.15
CA ILE A 61 -14.64 6.09 -3.46
C ILE A 61 -14.62 4.96 -2.42
N THR A 62 -14.27 3.75 -2.86
CA THR A 62 -14.01 2.62 -1.95
C THR A 62 -12.59 2.73 -1.40
N ILE A 63 -12.47 2.71 -0.07
CA ILE A 63 -11.22 2.85 0.70
C ILE A 63 -10.80 1.50 1.26
N THR A 64 -11.74 0.73 1.82
CA THR A 64 -11.45 -0.58 2.41
C THR A 64 -12.17 -1.70 1.67
N SER A 65 -11.56 -2.88 1.63
CA SER A 65 -12.17 -4.02 0.95
C SER A 65 -13.39 -4.57 1.70
N ALA A 66 -14.53 -4.78 1.04
CA ALA A 66 -15.73 -5.33 1.68
C ALA A 66 -15.89 -6.81 1.32
N ALA A 67 -15.89 -7.70 2.32
CA ALA A 67 -16.15 -9.12 2.13
C ALA A 67 -17.62 -9.44 2.38
N VAL A 68 -18.30 -9.98 1.37
CA VAL A 68 -19.74 -10.32 1.44
C VAL A 68 -19.97 -11.73 0.89
N THR A 69 -20.72 -12.54 1.62
CA THR A 69 -21.21 -13.82 1.11
C THR A 69 -22.61 -13.70 0.54
N THR A 70 -22.80 -14.26 -0.66
CA THR A 70 -24.10 -14.35 -1.34
C THR A 70 -24.29 -15.69 -2.04
N PHE A 71 -25.49 -15.93 -2.59
CA PHE A 71 -25.85 -17.19 -3.22
C PHE A 71 -26.45 -16.96 -4.61
N TRP A 72 -26.04 -17.76 -5.60
CA TRP A 72 -26.46 -17.62 -6.98
C TRP A 72 -26.91 -18.97 -7.56
N LYS A 73 -28.05 -18.98 -8.25
CA LYS A 73 -28.62 -20.16 -8.94
C LYS A 73 -28.57 -20.02 -10.46
N GLY A 74 -27.90 -18.98 -10.97
CA GLY A 74 -27.88 -18.65 -12.39
C GLY A 74 -28.96 -17.65 -12.78
N SER A 75 -28.68 -16.87 -13.83
CA SER A 75 -29.63 -15.89 -14.38
C SER A 75 -30.95 -16.50 -14.85
N ARG A 76 -30.93 -17.80 -15.18
CA ARG A 76 -32.07 -18.60 -15.65
C ARG A 76 -32.52 -19.65 -14.64
N GLY A 77 -31.93 -19.65 -13.44
CA GLY A 77 -32.06 -20.76 -12.49
C GLY A 77 -31.41 -22.06 -12.97
N GLN A 78 -30.43 -21.98 -13.88
CA GLN A 78 -29.81 -23.14 -14.53
C GLN A 78 -28.77 -23.86 -13.68
N TYR A 79 -28.34 -23.29 -12.55
CA TYR A 79 -27.37 -23.88 -11.66
C TYR A 79 -28.00 -24.31 -10.34
N ASP A 80 -27.31 -25.23 -9.66
CA ASP A 80 -27.52 -25.43 -8.23
C ASP A 80 -27.23 -24.15 -7.44
N ASN A 81 -27.51 -24.15 -6.13
CA ASN A 81 -27.19 -23.02 -5.28
C ASN A 81 -25.66 -22.93 -5.05
N TYR A 82 -24.99 -22.01 -5.76
CA TYR A 82 -23.57 -21.70 -5.58
C TYR A 82 -23.40 -20.65 -4.49
N ARG A 83 -22.34 -20.79 -3.69
CA ARG A 83 -21.92 -19.78 -2.72
C ARG A 83 -20.86 -18.89 -3.37
N VAL A 84 -21.14 -17.60 -3.45
CA VAL A 84 -20.22 -16.60 -3.99
C VAL A 84 -19.77 -15.70 -2.85
N ASN A 85 -18.49 -15.75 -2.51
CA ASN A 85 -17.87 -14.81 -1.59
C ASN A 85 -17.21 -13.72 -2.43
N VAL A 86 -17.72 -12.50 -2.33
CA VAL A 86 -17.25 -11.34 -3.07
C VAL A 86 -16.40 -10.47 -2.15
N ILE A 87 -15.21 -10.11 -2.62
CA ILE A 87 -14.40 -9.05 -2.03
C ILE A 87 -14.41 -7.86 -2.98
N ASP A 88 -15.08 -6.79 -2.58
CA ASP A 88 -15.00 -5.52 -3.29
C ASP A 88 -13.66 -4.85 -2.97
N THR A 89 -12.91 -4.41 -3.98
CA THR A 89 -11.57 -3.86 -3.77
C THR A 89 -11.48 -2.37 -4.15
N PRO A 90 -10.67 -1.57 -3.44
CA PRO A 90 -10.41 -0.19 -3.82
C PRO A 90 -9.85 -0.05 -5.24
N GLY A 91 -10.21 1.04 -5.92
CA GLY A 91 -9.63 1.37 -7.24
C GLY A 91 -8.46 2.33 -7.20
N HIS A 92 -8.28 3.02 -6.07
CA HIS A 92 -7.34 4.13 -5.96
C HIS A 92 -5.94 3.63 -5.56
N VAL A 93 -4.91 4.25 -6.14
CA VAL A 93 -3.49 3.85 -5.94
C VAL A 93 -3.05 3.87 -4.49
N ASP A 94 -3.56 4.82 -3.72
CA ASP A 94 -3.24 4.98 -2.30
C ASP A 94 -3.69 3.80 -1.43
N PHE A 95 -4.61 2.96 -1.94
CA PHE A 95 -5.13 1.77 -1.28
C PHE A 95 -4.77 0.48 -2.04
N THR A 96 -3.67 0.49 -2.82
CA THR A 96 -3.19 -0.71 -3.53
C THR A 96 -2.94 -1.89 -2.62
N ILE A 97 -2.67 -1.63 -1.34
CA ILE A 97 -2.45 -2.70 -0.37
C ILE A 97 -3.71 -3.51 -0.09
N GLU A 98 -4.89 -2.88 -0.10
CA GLU A 98 -6.16 -3.59 0.02
C GLU A 98 -6.39 -4.51 -1.18
N VAL A 99 -5.96 -4.08 -2.37
CA VAL A 99 -6.02 -4.91 -3.58
C VAL A 99 -5.04 -6.09 -3.49
N GLU A 100 -3.80 -5.87 -3.06
CA GLU A 100 -2.80 -6.92 -2.92
C GLU A 100 -3.21 -7.98 -1.87
N ARG A 101 -3.75 -7.53 -0.73
CA ARG A 101 -4.32 -8.41 0.30
C ARG A 101 -5.49 -9.23 -0.23
N SER A 102 -6.37 -8.59 -0.98
CA SER A 102 -7.56 -9.24 -1.55
C SER A 102 -7.15 -10.28 -2.59
N LEU A 103 -6.37 -9.92 -3.60
CA LEU A 103 -5.94 -10.84 -4.65
C LEU A 103 -5.21 -12.07 -4.10
N ARG A 104 -4.50 -11.95 -2.97
CA ARG A 104 -3.83 -13.08 -2.34
C ARG A 104 -4.78 -14.15 -1.78
N VAL A 105 -5.97 -13.76 -1.30
CA VAL A 105 -6.91 -14.69 -0.65
C VAL A 105 -8.03 -15.19 -1.57
N LEU A 106 -8.08 -14.65 -2.79
CA LEU A 106 -9.11 -14.95 -3.78
C LEU A 106 -8.69 -16.11 -4.66
N ASP A 107 -9.67 -16.93 -5.05
CA ASP A 107 -9.43 -18.02 -6.00
C ASP A 107 -9.57 -17.51 -7.44
N GLY A 108 -10.35 -16.44 -7.66
CA GLY A 108 -10.51 -15.81 -8.97
C GLY A 108 -10.85 -14.32 -8.87
N ALA A 109 -10.86 -13.61 -10.00
CA ALA A 109 -11.20 -12.19 -10.02
C ALA A 109 -12.05 -11.80 -11.22
N VAL A 110 -12.92 -10.80 -11.01
CA VAL A 110 -13.64 -10.07 -12.05
C VAL A 110 -12.93 -8.73 -12.23
N VAL A 111 -12.27 -8.55 -13.38
CA VAL A 111 -11.59 -7.30 -13.71
C VAL A 111 -12.53 -6.41 -14.51
N VAL A 112 -12.92 -5.28 -13.93
CA VAL A 112 -13.87 -4.35 -14.55
C VAL A 112 -13.11 -3.30 -15.35
N PHE A 113 -13.52 -3.08 -16.60
CA PHE A 113 -13.01 -1.99 -17.44
C PHE A 113 -14.16 -1.06 -17.83
N CYS A 114 -13.84 0.22 -18.00
CA CYS A 114 -14.78 1.18 -18.57
C CYS A 114 -14.81 1.03 -20.10
N GLY A 115 -15.98 0.87 -20.71
CA GLY A 115 -16.13 0.80 -22.17
C GLY A 115 -15.60 2.03 -22.91
N THR A 116 -15.59 3.19 -22.24
CA THR A 116 -15.10 4.47 -22.78
C THR A 116 -13.59 4.66 -22.57
N SER A 117 -13.05 4.38 -21.39
CA SER A 117 -11.63 4.61 -21.09
C SER A 117 -10.74 3.42 -21.50
N GLY A 118 -11.29 2.21 -21.42
CA GLY A 118 -10.58 0.96 -21.66
C GLY A 118 -9.52 0.65 -20.61
N VAL A 119 -8.30 0.31 -21.03
CA VAL A 119 -7.18 -0.04 -20.13
C VAL A 119 -6.46 1.22 -19.65
N GLU A 120 -6.56 1.48 -18.35
CA GLU A 120 -5.98 2.62 -17.65
C GLU A 120 -4.74 2.19 -16.81
N PRO A 121 -3.85 3.12 -16.40
CA PRO A 121 -2.60 2.79 -15.71
C PRO A 121 -2.78 1.93 -14.45
N GLN A 122 -3.82 2.18 -13.64
CA GLN A 122 -4.08 1.37 -12.45
C GLN A 122 -4.64 0.00 -12.81
N SER A 123 -5.38 -0.13 -13.91
CA SER A 123 -5.78 -1.45 -14.42
C SER A 123 -4.54 -2.29 -14.76
N GLU A 124 -3.48 -1.69 -15.30
CA GLU A 124 -2.19 -2.37 -15.55
C GLU A 124 -1.54 -2.84 -14.23
N THR A 125 -1.56 -2.02 -13.18
CA THR A 125 -1.03 -2.37 -11.86
C THR A 125 -1.80 -3.52 -11.21
N VAL A 126 -3.14 -3.45 -11.19
CA VAL A 126 -4.00 -4.54 -10.70
C VAL A 126 -3.78 -5.82 -11.51
N TRP A 127 -3.61 -5.69 -12.83
CA TRP A 127 -3.33 -6.83 -13.70
C TRP A 127 -1.99 -7.50 -13.38
N ARG A 128 -0.94 -6.72 -13.13
CA ARG A 128 0.37 -7.22 -12.70
C ARG A 128 0.29 -7.91 -11.33
N GLN A 129 -0.46 -7.36 -10.38
CA GLN A 129 -0.69 -8.01 -9.09
C GLN A 129 -1.43 -9.35 -9.25
N ALA A 130 -2.45 -9.41 -10.10
CA ALA A 130 -3.16 -10.66 -10.37
C ALA A 130 -2.27 -11.69 -11.09
N ASN A 131 -1.34 -11.25 -11.95
CA ASN A 131 -0.32 -12.12 -12.56
C ASN A 131 0.65 -12.66 -11.51
N LYS A 132 1.14 -11.83 -10.58
CA LYS A 132 2.05 -12.21 -9.49
C LYS A 132 1.49 -13.38 -8.65
N TYR A 133 0.18 -13.38 -8.42
CA TYR A 133 -0.50 -14.41 -7.63
C TYR A 133 -1.14 -15.53 -8.47
N GLY A 134 -1.00 -15.49 -9.80
CA GLY A 134 -1.58 -16.50 -10.69
C GLY A 134 -3.10 -16.61 -10.60
N VAL A 135 -3.80 -15.49 -10.33
CA VAL A 135 -5.26 -15.49 -10.11
C VAL A 135 -5.99 -15.56 -11.46
N PRO A 136 -6.81 -16.60 -11.72
CA PRO A 136 -7.69 -16.68 -12.88
C PRO A 136 -8.70 -15.54 -12.94
N ARG A 137 -9.01 -15.06 -14.14
CA ARG A 137 -9.74 -13.80 -14.34
C ARG A 137 -10.83 -13.89 -15.39
N VAL A 138 -11.94 -13.22 -15.12
CA VAL A 138 -12.97 -12.84 -16.10
C VAL A 138 -12.96 -11.33 -16.26
N VAL A 139 -13.12 -10.87 -17.49
CA VAL A 139 -13.17 -9.44 -17.84
C VAL A 139 -14.62 -9.00 -17.95
N TYR A 140 -14.97 -7.90 -17.29
CA TYR A 140 -16.26 -7.24 -17.45
C TYR A 140 -16.08 -5.82 -17.98
N VAL A 141 -16.46 -5.61 -19.24
CA VAL A 141 -16.48 -4.28 -19.84
C VAL A 141 -17.80 -3.61 -19.48
N ASN A 142 -17.73 -2.74 -18.47
CA ASN A 142 -18.84 -2.01 -17.90
C ASN A 142 -19.02 -0.65 -18.60
N LYS A 143 -20.08 0.07 -18.23
CA LYS A 143 -20.40 1.41 -18.73
C LYS A 143 -20.59 1.44 -20.25
N MET A 144 -21.16 0.37 -20.81
CA MET A 144 -21.53 0.31 -22.23
C MET A 144 -22.61 1.33 -22.62
N ASP A 145 -23.25 1.95 -21.62
CA ASP A 145 -24.23 3.04 -21.75
C ASP A 145 -23.60 4.44 -21.94
N ARG A 146 -22.28 4.58 -21.84
CA ARG A 146 -21.62 5.90 -21.96
C ARG A 146 -21.22 6.23 -23.38
N ALA A 147 -21.22 7.52 -23.71
CA ALA A 147 -20.67 8.03 -24.96
C ALA A 147 -19.23 7.54 -25.19
N GLY A 148 -18.95 7.09 -26.42
CA GLY A 148 -17.68 6.50 -26.83
C GLY A 148 -17.42 5.09 -26.28
N ALA A 149 -18.43 4.42 -25.71
CA ALA A 149 -18.29 3.03 -25.26
C ALA A 149 -18.09 2.09 -26.45
N ASN A 150 -17.04 1.28 -26.40
CA ASN A 150 -16.73 0.33 -27.45
C ASN A 150 -16.09 -0.94 -26.88
N PHE A 151 -16.86 -2.02 -26.87
CA PHE A 151 -16.45 -3.31 -26.31
C PHE A 151 -15.20 -3.87 -27.01
N LEU A 152 -15.24 -4.03 -28.34
CA LEU A 152 -14.15 -4.65 -29.11
C LEU A 152 -12.85 -3.83 -29.04
N ARG A 153 -12.93 -2.51 -28.91
CA ARG A 153 -11.76 -1.66 -28.68
C ARG A 153 -11.10 -1.98 -27.33
N VAL A 154 -11.88 -2.17 -26.26
CA VAL A 154 -11.32 -2.56 -24.95
C VAL A 154 -10.69 -3.95 -25.03
N ILE A 155 -11.29 -4.90 -25.74
CA ILE A 155 -10.70 -6.22 -26.02
C ILE A 155 -9.34 -6.09 -26.70
N GLY A 156 -9.25 -5.26 -27.76
CA GLY A 156 -7.98 -4.99 -28.43
C GLY A 156 -6.93 -4.35 -27.52
N GLN A 157 -7.33 -3.44 -26.62
CA GLN A 157 -6.42 -2.85 -25.64
C GLN A 157 -5.92 -3.84 -24.60
N ILE A 158 -6.76 -4.77 -24.13
CA ILE A 158 -6.33 -5.84 -23.21
C ILE A 158 -5.23 -6.67 -23.87
N LYS A 159 -5.42 -7.05 -25.13
CA LYS A 159 -4.40 -7.78 -25.90
C LYS A 159 -3.10 -6.99 -26.04
N ASN A 160 -3.18 -5.74 -26.49
CA ASN A 160 -2.01 -4.95 -26.85
C ASN A 160 -1.26 -4.34 -25.66
N ARG A 161 -1.97 -3.93 -24.59
CA ARG A 161 -1.37 -3.25 -23.43
C ARG A 161 -1.06 -4.19 -22.28
N LEU A 162 -1.92 -5.19 -22.04
CA LEU A 162 -1.74 -6.12 -20.92
C LEU A 162 -1.00 -7.40 -21.35
N GLY A 163 -0.94 -7.70 -22.65
CA GLY A 163 -0.22 -8.86 -23.18
C GLY A 163 -0.92 -10.19 -22.90
N HIS A 164 -2.25 -10.19 -22.81
CA HIS A 164 -3.08 -11.37 -22.52
C HIS A 164 -4.06 -11.66 -23.66
N THR A 165 -4.63 -12.86 -23.71
CA THR A 165 -5.57 -13.27 -24.76
C THR A 165 -7.02 -13.15 -24.27
N PRO A 166 -7.73 -12.04 -24.55
CA PRO A 166 -9.14 -11.93 -24.22
C PRO A 166 -9.98 -12.75 -25.20
N VAL A 167 -10.96 -13.49 -24.66
CA VAL A 167 -11.91 -14.28 -25.45
C VAL A 167 -13.33 -13.76 -25.18
N PRO A 168 -13.90 -12.95 -26.10
CA PRO A 168 -15.29 -12.53 -25.98
C PRO A 168 -16.23 -13.73 -25.97
N VAL A 169 -17.02 -13.87 -24.90
CA VAL A 169 -18.14 -14.83 -24.84
C VAL A 169 -19.48 -14.16 -25.15
N GLN A 170 -19.46 -12.84 -25.29
CA GLN A 170 -20.60 -12.00 -25.61
C GLN A 170 -20.20 -10.88 -26.58
N LEU A 171 -21.19 -10.33 -27.30
CA LEU A 171 -21.07 -9.05 -28.00
C LEU A 171 -22.15 -8.07 -27.53
N ALA A 172 -21.86 -6.77 -27.58
CA ALA A 172 -22.84 -5.74 -27.24
C ALA A 172 -23.86 -5.54 -28.36
N ILE A 173 -25.13 -5.37 -28.00
CA ILE A 173 -26.20 -4.93 -28.91
C ILE A 173 -26.44 -3.45 -28.66
N GLY A 174 -26.09 -2.62 -29.65
CA GLY A 174 -26.01 -1.17 -29.51
C GLY A 174 -24.82 -0.72 -28.66
N ALA A 175 -24.71 0.59 -28.47
CA ALA A 175 -23.71 1.23 -27.62
C ALA A 175 -24.27 2.57 -27.12
N GLU A 176 -23.64 3.13 -26.09
CA GLU A 176 -24.04 4.43 -25.53
C GLU A 176 -25.52 4.40 -25.08
N ASP A 177 -26.29 5.45 -25.33
CA ASP A 177 -27.71 5.51 -24.98
C ASP A 177 -28.55 4.41 -25.64
N ASP A 178 -28.09 3.86 -26.78
CA ASP A 178 -28.76 2.78 -27.53
C ASP A 178 -28.33 1.39 -27.07
N PHE A 179 -27.59 1.24 -25.96
CA PHE A 179 -27.22 -0.07 -25.43
C PHE A 179 -28.45 -0.81 -24.87
N GLN A 180 -28.83 -1.90 -25.54
CA GLN A 180 -30.06 -2.64 -25.23
C GLN A 180 -29.80 -4.03 -24.62
N GLY A 181 -28.67 -4.65 -24.92
CA GLY A 181 -28.46 -6.05 -24.56
C GLY A 181 -27.14 -6.65 -25.03
N GLN A 182 -27.06 -7.97 -25.01
CA GLN A 182 -25.88 -8.74 -25.42
C GLN A 182 -26.27 -9.91 -26.33
N VAL A 183 -25.40 -10.24 -27.27
CA VAL A 183 -25.42 -11.53 -27.96
C VAL A 183 -24.64 -12.53 -27.11
N ASP A 184 -25.26 -13.63 -26.72
CA ASP A 184 -24.60 -14.81 -26.14
C ASP A 184 -24.00 -15.63 -27.28
N LEU A 185 -22.67 -15.61 -27.41
CA LEU A 185 -21.96 -16.31 -28.50
C LEU A 185 -21.89 -17.83 -28.30
N ILE A 186 -22.15 -18.32 -27.08
CA ILE A 186 -22.16 -19.76 -26.78
C ILE A 186 -23.46 -20.38 -27.28
N LYS A 187 -24.59 -19.69 -27.06
CA LYS A 187 -25.92 -20.14 -27.50
C LYS A 187 -26.37 -19.56 -28.83
N MET A 188 -25.67 -18.56 -29.35
CA MET A 188 -26.02 -17.79 -30.55
C MET A 188 -27.44 -17.19 -30.46
N LYS A 189 -27.71 -16.48 -29.35
CA LYS A 189 -28.98 -15.79 -29.09
C LYS A 189 -28.76 -14.36 -28.61
N ALA A 190 -29.65 -13.45 -29.01
CA ALA A 190 -29.68 -12.09 -28.48
C ALA A 190 -30.47 -12.04 -27.17
N ILE A 191 -29.92 -11.36 -26.18
CA ILE A 191 -30.50 -11.16 -24.85
C ILE A 191 -30.79 -9.66 -24.70
N TYR A 192 -32.06 -9.31 -24.52
CA TYR A 192 -32.50 -7.93 -24.23
C TYR A 192 -33.03 -7.84 -22.81
N TRP A 193 -32.60 -6.82 -22.08
CA TRP A 193 -33.00 -6.62 -20.68
C TRP A 193 -34.27 -5.79 -20.57
N ASN A 194 -35.10 -6.12 -19.58
CA ASN A 194 -36.27 -5.33 -19.28
C ASN A 194 -35.91 -4.14 -18.37
N ASP A 195 -36.10 -2.93 -18.86
CA ASP A 195 -35.81 -1.71 -18.08
C ASP A 195 -36.82 -1.50 -16.94
N ASP A 196 -38.06 -1.99 -17.09
CA ASP A 196 -39.16 -1.76 -16.12
C ASP A 196 -38.94 -2.46 -14.77
N ASP A 197 -38.26 -3.61 -14.77
CA ASP A 197 -37.95 -4.39 -13.57
C ASP A 197 -36.48 -4.31 -13.16
N LYS A 198 -35.77 -3.29 -13.69
CA LYS A 198 -34.35 -3.07 -13.45
C LYS A 198 -33.49 -4.27 -13.86
N GLY A 199 -33.80 -4.89 -15.00
CA GLY A 199 -33.04 -5.99 -15.59
C GLY A 199 -33.10 -7.29 -14.78
N THR A 200 -34.17 -7.51 -14.02
CA THR A 200 -34.41 -8.78 -13.33
C THR A 200 -34.88 -9.84 -14.31
N THR A 201 -35.65 -9.44 -15.33
CA THR A 201 -36.04 -10.31 -16.44
C THR A 201 -35.39 -9.87 -17.74
N TYR A 202 -35.31 -10.82 -18.68
CA TYR A 202 -34.76 -10.59 -20.00
C TYR A 202 -35.53 -11.43 -21.03
N ARG A 203 -35.47 -11.02 -22.30
CA ARG A 203 -36.04 -11.78 -23.44
C ARG A 203 -34.93 -12.30 -24.34
N GLU A 204 -35.10 -13.52 -24.83
CA GLU A 204 -34.18 -14.14 -25.82
C GLU A 204 -34.80 -14.06 -27.22
N GLU A 205 -34.02 -13.58 -28.18
CA GLU A 205 -34.44 -13.44 -29.57
C GLU A 205 -33.33 -13.93 -30.52
N GLU A 206 -33.62 -13.94 -31.83
CA GLU A 206 -32.60 -14.14 -32.84
C GLU A 206 -31.66 -12.94 -32.91
N ILE A 207 -30.41 -13.18 -33.33
CA ILE A 207 -29.38 -12.14 -33.43
C ILE A 207 -29.82 -11.14 -34.50
N PRO A 208 -29.75 -9.81 -34.23
CA PRO A 208 -30.04 -8.78 -35.23
C PRO A 208 -29.23 -9.01 -36.50
N ALA A 209 -29.86 -8.83 -37.67
CA ALA A 209 -29.23 -9.12 -38.96
C ALA A 209 -27.88 -8.41 -39.17
N GLU A 210 -27.71 -7.21 -38.62
CA GLU A 210 -26.47 -6.43 -38.68
C GLU A 210 -25.31 -7.00 -37.85
N LEU A 211 -25.61 -7.84 -36.84
CA LEU A 211 -24.62 -8.44 -35.95
C LEU A 211 -24.33 -9.91 -36.27
N VAL A 212 -25.08 -10.55 -37.18
CA VAL A 212 -24.94 -12.00 -37.46
C VAL A 212 -23.52 -12.33 -37.95
N ASP A 213 -23.00 -11.58 -38.92
CA ASP A 213 -21.67 -11.85 -39.47
C ASP A 213 -20.57 -11.66 -38.42
N LEU A 214 -20.66 -10.58 -37.64
CA LEU A 214 -19.75 -10.30 -36.54
C LEU A 214 -19.84 -11.38 -35.44
N ALA A 215 -21.05 -11.82 -35.10
CA ALA A 215 -21.27 -12.88 -34.12
C ALA A 215 -20.68 -14.22 -34.58
N ASN A 216 -20.81 -14.56 -35.86
CA ASN A 216 -20.21 -15.77 -36.43
C ASN A 216 -18.68 -15.71 -36.40
N GLU A 217 -18.08 -14.56 -36.74
CA GLU A 217 -16.63 -14.36 -36.66
C GLU A 217 -16.11 -14.56 -35.23
N TRP A 218 -16.69 -13.85 -34.25
CA TRP A 218 -16.25 -13.93 -32.86
C TRP A 218 -16.59 -15.28 -32.22
N ARG A 219 -17.67 -15.94 -32.65
CA ARG A 219 -17.96 -17.32 -32.27
C ARG A 219 -16.87 -18.26 -32.76
N SER A 220 -16.44 -18.14 -34.02
CA SER A 220 -15.35 -18.97 -34.57
C SER A 220 -14.08 -18.79 -33.76
N ASN A 221 -13.68 -17.55 -33.48
CA ASN A 221 -12.51 -17.25 -32.65
C ASN A 221 -12.62 -17.84 -31.23
N MET A 222 -13.82 -17.79 -30.64
CA MET A 222 -14.09 -18.36 -29.31
C MET A 222 -14.02 -19.89 -29.31
N VAL A 223 -14.58 -20.55 -30.33
CA VAL A 223 -14.55 -22.02 -30.45
C VAL A 223 -13.13 -22.51 -30.71
N GLU A 224 -12.37 -21.82 -31.56
CA GLU A 224 -10.94 -22.10 -31.79
C GLU A 224 -10.15 -21.98 -30.48
N ALA A 225 -10.38 -20.91 -29.71
CA ALA A 225 -9.77 -20.76 -28.39
C ALA A 225 -10.18 -21.86 -27.40
N ALA A 226 -11.43 -22.35 -27.45
CA ALA A 226 -11.86 -23.46 -26.61
C ALA A 226 -11.20 -24.79 -27.04
N ALA A 227 -11.04 -25.01 -28.35
CA ALA A 227 -10.44 -26.21 -28.93
C ALA A 227 -8.96 -26.37 -28.56
N GLU A 228 -8.21 -25.27 -28.47
CA GLU A 228 -6.81 -25.25 -28.03
C GLU A 228 -6.58 -25.75 -26.59
N ALA A 229 -7.62 -25.97 -25.79
CA ALA A 229 -7.48 -26.39 -24.40
C ALA A 229 -6.86 -27.79 -24.24
N ASN A 230 -7.15 -28.72 -25.16
CA ASN A 230 -6.56 -30.06 -25.17
C ASN A 230 -6.71 -30.74 -26.55
N GLU A 231 -5.97 -31.82 -26.76
CA GLU A 231 -5.97 -32.57 -28.03
C GLU A 231 -7.34 -33.15 -28.40
N GLU A 232 -8.16 -33.55 -27.42
CA GLU A 232 -9.49 -34.12 -27.68
C GLU A 232 -10.43 -33.08 -28.30
N LEU A 233 -10.49 -31.88 -27.71
CA LEU A 233 -11.31 -30.79 -28.23
C LEU A 233 -10.78 -30.27 -29.57
N MET A 234 -9.46 -30.19 -29.74
CA MET A 234 -8.85 -29.83 -31.02
C MET A 234 -9.24 -30.80 -32.13
N ASN A 235 -9.15 -32.11 -31.89
CA ASN A 235 -9.52 -33.13 -32.87
C ASN A 235 -11.01 -33.06 -33.23
N LYS A 236 -11.90 -32.95 -32.23
CA LYS A 236 -13.35 -32.75 -32.45
C LYS A 236 -13.63 -31.55 -33.33
N TYR A 237 -12.99 -30.41 -33.04
CA TYR A 237 -13.15 -29.19 -33.82
C TYR A 237 -12.65 -29.33 -35.27
N LEU A 238 -11.51 -30.01 -35.49
CA LEU A 238 -10.97 -30.24 -36.83
C LEU A 238 -11.83 -31.22 -37.66
N GLU A 239 -12.47 -32.20 -37.02
CA GLU A 239 -13.32 -33.19 -37.68
C GLU A 239 -14.74 -32.67 -37.97
N GLU A 240 -15.37 -32.02 -36.98
CA GLU A 240 -16.78 -31.62 -37.03
C GLU A 240 -16.97 -30.14 -37.41
N GLY A 241 -15.95 -29.31 -37.24
CA GLY A 241 -15.99 -27.86 -37.50
C GLY A 241 -16.67 -27.02 -36.42
N ASP A 242 -17.21 -27.63 -35.36
CA ASP A 242 -17.82 -26.95 -34.21
C ASP A 242 -17.65 -27.78 -32.92
N LEU A 243 -17.96 -27.19 -31.77
CA LEU A 243 -17.96 -27.84 -30.46
C LEU A 243 -19.32 -27.69 -29.79
N SER A 244 -19.69 -28.67 -28.96
CA SER A 244 -20.90 -28.59 -28.15
C SER A 244 -20.80 -27.45 -27.13
N VAL A 245 -21.95 -26.95 -26.62
CA VAL A 245 -21.97 -25.91 -25.58
C VAL A 245 -21.19 -26.33 -24.34
N GLU A 246 -21.25 -27.62 -23.97
CA GLU A 246 -20.53 -28.17 -22.82
C GLU A 246 -19.02 -28.22 -23.09
N ASP A 247 -18.61 -28.65 -24.29
CA ASP A 247 -17.21 -28.69 -24.71
C ASP A 247 -16.59 -27.28 -24.79
N ILE A 248 -17.32 -26.30 -25.33
CA ILE A 248 -16.88 -24.90 -25.37
C ILE A 248 -16.64 -24.39 -23.96
N LYS A 249 -17.59 -24.58 -23.05
CA LYS A 249 -17.46 -24.13 -21.67
C LYS A 249 -16.30 -24.84 -20.96
N ALA A 250 -16.14 -26.14 -21.16
CA ALA A 250 -15.06 -26.92 -20.56
C ALA A 250 -13.68 -26.46 -21.07
N GLY A 251 -13.52 -26.25 -22.38
CA GLY A 251 -12.27 -25.77 -22.98
C GLY A 251 -11.90 -24.37 -22.49
N LEU A 252 -12.85 -23.43 -22.53
CA LEU A 252 -12.63 -22.07 -22.02
C LEU A 252 -12.31 -22.06 -20.53
N ARG A 253 -13.01 -22.87 -19.72
CA ARG A 253 -12.74 -22.99 -18.29
C ARG A 253 -11.33 -23.49 -18.03
N ALA A 254 -10.92 -24.58 -18.69
CA ALA A 254 -9.58 -25.16 -18.50
C ALA A 254 -8.46 -24.14 -18.76
N ARG A 255 -8.56 -23.40 -19.88
CA ARG A 255 -7.59 -22.35 -20.21
C ARG A 255 -7.67 -21.12 -19.32
N THR A 256 -8.85 -20.79 -18.80
CA THR A 256 -9.03 -19.70 -17.82
C THR A 256 -8.34 -20.04 -16.51
N LEU A 257 -8.52 -21.27 -16.02
CA LEU A 257 -7.86 -21.77 -14.80
C LEU A 257 -6.34 -21.81 -14.94
N ALA A 258 -5.83 -22.12 -16.13
CA ALA A 258 -4.41 -22.04 -16.47
C ALA A 258 -3.88 -20.61 -16.66
N SER A 259 -4.75 -19.59 -16.57
CA SER A 259 -4.43 -18.18 -16.83
C SER A 259 -3.87 -17.90 -18.23
N GLU A 260 -4.25 -18.70 -19.23
CA GLU A 260 -3.84 -18.55 -20.64
C GLU A 260 -4.74 -17.59 -21.41
N ILE A 261 -6.02 -17.58 -21.06
CA ILE A 261 -7.04 -16.74 -21.66
C ILE A 261 -7.86 -16.04 -20.57
N VAL A 262 -8.54 -14.96 -20.96
CA VAL A 262 -9.49 -14.25 -20.10
C VAL A 262 -10.84 -14.11 -20.79
N PRO A 263 -11.87 -14.85 -20.36
CA PRO A 263 -13.23 -14.68 -20.90
C PRO A 263 -13.73 -13.26 -20.67
N ALA A 264 -14.34 -12.66 -21.69
CA ALA A 264 -14.80 -11.28 -21.63
C ALA A 264 -16.31 -11.14 -21.86
N VAL A 265 -16.97 -10.48 -20.92
CA VAL A 265 -18.39 -10.12 -20.91
C VAL A 265 -18.58 -8.60 -20.91
N CYS A 266 -19.76 -8.12 -21.28
CA CYS A 266 -20.05 -6.68 -21.33
C CYS A 266 -21.42 -6.31 -20.76
N GLY A 267 -21.56 -5.05 -20.34
CA GLY A 267 -22.81 -4.56 -19.76
C GLY A 267 -22.77 -3.14 -19.23
N SER A 268 -23.85 -2.76 -18.54
CA SER A 268 -23.98 -1.53 -17.81
C SER A 268 -24.57 -1.81 -16.43
N SER A 269 -23.72 -1.72 -15.40
CA SER A 269 -24.17 -1.86 -14.01
C SER A 269 -25.07 -0.70 -13.58
N PHE A 270 -24.92 0.48 -14.22
CA PHE A 270 -25.75 1.65 -13.93
C PHE A 270 -27.17 1.49 -14.50
N LYS A 271 -27.28 1.06 -15.77
CA LYS A 271 -28.57 0.77 -16.42
C LYS A 271 -29.14 -0.60 -16.09
N ASN A 272 -28.49 -1.37 -15.22
CA ASN A 272 -28.93 -2.68 -14.76
C ASN A 272 -29.01 -3.73 -15.89
N LYS A 273 -28.07 -3.68 -16.85
CA LYS A 273 -28.03 -4.58 -18.02
C LYS A 273 -26.76 -5.43 -17.99
N GLY A 274 -26.91 -6.76 -17.92
CA GLY A 274 -25.79 -7.71 -18.09
C GLY A 274 -25.10 -8.23 -16.82
N VAL A 275 -25.30 -7.61 -15.65
CA VAL A 275 -24.67 -8.07 -14.40
C VAL A 275 -25.01 -9.53 -14.03
N PRO A 276 -26.25 -10.04 -14.22
CA PRO A 276 -26.54 -11.46 -14.00
C PRO A 276 -25.66 -12.40 -14.84
N LEU A 277 -25.28 -11.99 -16.06
CA LEU A 277 -24.40 -12.77 -16.92
C LEU A 277 -22.94 -12.75 -16.46
N VAL A 278 -22.52 -11.72 -15.72
CA VAL A 278 -21.21 -11.70 -15.05
C VAL A 278 -21.16 -12.80 -13.99
N LEU A 279 -22.22 -12.98 -13.21
CA LEU A 279 -22.30 -14.06 -12.20
C LEU A 279 -22.34 -15.45 -12.84
N ASP A 280 -23.02 -15.59 -13.99
CA ASP A 280 -23.00 -16.84 -14.75
C ASP A 280 -21.58 -17.16 -15.26
N ALA A 281 -20.87 -16.16 -15.79
CA ALA A 281 -19.47 -16.32 -16.22
C ALA A 281 -18.53 -16.65 -15.05
N VAL A 282 -18.77 -16.11 -13.85
CA VAL A 282 -18.05 -16.47 -12.62
C VAL A 282 -18.23 -17.96 -12.30
N ILE A 283 -19.46 -18.47 -12.37
CA ILE A 283 -19.71 -19.89 -12.12
C ILE A 283 -19.03 -20.75 -13.19
N ASP A 284 -19.21 -20.39 -14.47
CA ASP A 284 -18.74 -21.17 -15.62
C ASP A 284 -17.21 -21.21 -15.71
N PHE A 285 -16.51 -20.11 -15.46
CA PHE A 285 -15.08 -19.98 -15.82
C PHE A 285 -14.12 -19.78 -14.65
N LEU A 286 -14.58 -19.35 -13.46
CA LEU A 286 -13.69 -19.17 -12.30
C LEU A 286 -13.63 -20.42 -11.40
N PRO A 287 -12.50 -20.64 -10.69
CA PRO A 287 -12.28 -21.84 -9.88
C PRO A 287 -13.13 -21.90 -8.61
N ALA A 288 -13.36 -23.12 -8.15
CA ALA A 288 -13.60 -23.44 -6.76
C ALA A 288 -12.27 -23.55 -5.97
N PRO A 289 -12.30 -23.50 -4.63
CA PRO A 289 -11.10 -23.68 -3.79
C PRO A 289 -10.33 -24.99 -4.04
N THR A 290 -11.00 -26.01 -4.57
CA THR A 290 -10.39 -27.32 -4.90
C THR A 290 -9.74 -27.37 -6.27
N GLU A 291 -9.93 -26.35 -7.11
CA GLU A 291 -9.43 -26.29 -8.49
C GLU A 291 -8.22 -25.35 -8.62
N ILE A 292 -7.76 -24.77 -7.50
CA ILE A 292 -6.51 -24.01 -7.42
C ILE A 292 -5.41 -24.87 -6.80
N PRO A 293 -4.13 -24.61 -7.09
CA PRO A 293 -3.02 -25.27 -6.42
C PRO A 293 -3.13 -25.13 -4.89
N ALA A 294 -2.76 -26.19 -4.17
CA ALA A 294 -2.72 -26.18 -2.72
C ALA A 294 -1.81 -25.04 -2.23
N ILE A 295 -2.23 -24.38 -1.15
CA ILE A 295 -1.44 -23.27 -0.61
C ILE A 295 -0.14 -23.81 -0.06
N LYS A 296 0.97 -23.17 -0.43
CA LYS A 296 2.31 -23.51 0.03
C LYS A 296 2.69 -22.69 1.25
N GLY A 297 3.47 -23.31 2.13
CA GLY A 297 4.06 -22.65 3.26
C GLY A 297 5.36 -23.31 3.69
N ILE A 298 5.99 -22.76 4.71
CA ILE A 298 7.24 -23.26 5.29
C ILE A 298 7.04 -23.57 6.77
N HIS A 299 7.90 -24.42 7.33
CA HIS A 299 7.93 -24.62 8.78
C HIS A 299 8.38 -23.33 9.49
N PRO A 300 7.86 -23.00 10.70
CA PRO A 300 8.26 -21.78 11.42
C PRO A 300 9.75 -21.62 11.68
N ASP A 301 10.50 -22.71 11.75
CA ASP A 301 11.96 -22.68 11.95
C ASP A 301 12.73 -22.06 10.76
N LEU A 302 12.08 -21.93 9.60
CA LEU A 302 12.65 -21.37 8.38
C LEU A 302 12.24 -19.90 8.15
N ILE A 303 11.58 -19.27 9.13
CA ILE A 303 11.06 -17.89 9.02
C ILE A 303 12.13 -16.84 8.68
N ASP A 304 13.36 -17.02 9.16
CA ASP A 304 14.48 -16.08 8.97
C ASP A 304 15.34 -16.43 7.74
N VAL A 305 14.99 -17.49 7.01
CA VAL A 305 15.70 -17.90 5.80
C VAL A 305 15.17 -17.10 4.61
N PRO A 306 16.03 -16.43 3.82
CA PRO A 306 15.61 -15.75 2.60
C PRO A 306 14.83 -16.71 1.67
N LYS A 307 13.76 -16.22 1.05
CA LYS A 307 12.86 -17.06 0.22
C LYS A 307 13.60 -17.80 -0.90
N ASP A 308 14.64 -17.17 -1.45
CA ASP A 308 15.46 -17.72 -2.54
C ASP A 308 16.39 -18.87 -2.09
N GLU A 309 16.59 -19.02 -0.78
CA GLU A 309 17.40 -20.10 -0.18
C GLU A 309 16.56 -21.29 0.30
N VAL A 310 15.22 -21.17 0.30
CA VAL A 310 14.30 -22.26 0.67
C VAL A 310 14.17 -23.24 -0.49
N THR A 311 14.56 -24.50 -0.27
CA THR A 311 14.48 -25.52 -1.33
C THR A 311 13.04 -26.01 -1.52
N PRO A 312 12.67 -26.52 -2.73
CA PRO A 312 11.33 -27.04 -2.98
C PRO A 312 10.85 -28.11 -2.00
N GLU A 313 11.77 -28.92 -1.46
CA GLU A 313 11.48 -30.00 -0.50
C GLU A 313 11.15 -29.48 0.91
N GLN A 314 11.48 -28.22 1.21
CA GLN A 314 11.18 -27.57 2.48
C GLN A 314 9.81 -26.90 2.51
N TYR A 315 9.12 -26.84 1.37
CA TYR A 315 7.74 -26.38 1.31
C TYR A 315 6.78 -27.48 1.74
N ASP A 316 5.86 -27.11 2.62
CA ASP A 316 4.70 -27.92 3.00
C ASP A 316 3.46 -27.38 2.25
N GLU A 317 2.52 -28.26 1.96
CA GLU A 317 1.31 -27.93 1.22
C GLU A 317 0.06 -28.16 2.08
N ARG A 318 -0.97 -27.35 1.85
CA ARG A 318 -2.28 -27.48 2.52
C ARG A 318 -3.37 -27.59 1.46
N PRO A 319 -3.77 -28.83 1.09
CA PRO A 319 -4.90 -29.07 0.20
C PRO A 319 -6.20 -28.52 0.79
N ALA A 320 -7.11 -28.08 -0.08
CA ALA A 320 -8.42 -27.58 0.30
C ALA A 320 -9.38 -28.71 0.71
N ASP A 321 -9.17 -29.30 1.88
CA ASP A 321 -9.98 -30.36 2.47
C ASP A 321 -10.27 -30.06 3.96
N ASP A 322 -11.46 -30.44 4.42
CA ASP A 322 -11.91 -30.31 5.82
C ASP A 322 -11.17 -31.25 6.78
N ASN A 323 -10.62 -32.36 6.28
CA ASN A 323 -9.93 -33.37 7.09
C ASN A 323 -8.44 -33.08 7.28
N GLU A 324 -7.90 -32.12 6.54
CA GLU A 324 -6.52 -31.66 6.68
C GLU A 324 -6.33 -30.81 7.95
N PRO A 325 -5.10 -30.64 8.44
CA PRO A 325 -4.81 -29.76 9.57
C PRO A 325 -5.28 -28.33 9.30
N PHE A 326 -5.86 -27.67 10.30
CA PHE A 326 -6.32 -26.29 10.17
C PHE A 326 -5.19 -25.34 9.74
N SER A 327 -5.44 -24.57 8.69
CA SER A 327 -4.60 -23.44 8.29
C SER A 327 -5.45 -22.32 7.70
N ALA A 328 -5.15 -21.09 8.12
CA ALA A 328 -5.82 -19.89 7.67
C ALA A 328 -4.87 -18.69 7.61
N LEU A 329 -5.12 -17.79 6.66
CA LEU A 329 -4.39 -16.54 6.51
C LEU A 329 -5.25 -15.38 7.00
N ALA A 330 -4.74 -14.59 7.95
CA ALA A 330 -5.34 -13.33 8.34
C ALA A 330 -5.00 -12.26 7.29
N PHE A 331 -5.99 -11.75 6.55
CA PHE A 331 -5.75 -10.86 5.41
C PHE A 331 -6.28 -9.45 5.60
N LYS A 332 -7.19 -9.26 6.55
CA LYS A 332 -7.71 -7.94 6.90
C LYS A 332 -7.98 -7.87 8.39
N ILE A 333 -7.63 -6.75 9.00
CA ILE A 333 -8.04 -6.39 10.36
C ILE A 333 -8.94 -5.18 10.23
N ALA A 334 -10.00 -5.12 11.05
CA ALA A 334 -10.85 -3.94 11.16
C ALA A 334 -11.20 -3.74 12.63
N THR A 335 -11.26 -2.48 13.07
CA THR A 335 -11.72 -2.16 14.42
C THR A 335 -13.21 -1.83 14.36
N ASP A 336 -14.04 -2.63 15.04
CA ASP A 336 -15.45 -2.33 15.20
C ASP A 336 -15.75 -1.67 16.56
N PRO A 337 -16.53 -0.59 16.61
CA PRO A 337 -16.87 0.09 17.86
C PRO A 337 -17.63 -0.78 18.87
N PHE A 338 -18.40 -1.78 18.42
CA PHE A 338 -19.28 -2.57 19.29
C PHE A 338 -18.66 -3.91 19.71
N VAL A 339 -17.95 -4.58 18.80
CA VAL A 339 -17.39 -5.93 19.05
C VAL A 339 -15.88 -5.96 19.20
N GLY A 340 -15.19 -4.83 18.97
CA GLY A 340 -13.73 -4.73 19.04
C GLY A 340 -13.05 -5.15 17.73
N THR A 341 -11.82 -5.66 17.84
CA THR A 341 -11.02 -6.04 16.66
C THR A 341 -11.62 -7.26 15.95
N LEU A 342 -11.89 -7.10 14.66
CA LEU A 342 -12.28 -8.13 13.71
C LEU A 342 -11.06 -8.55 12.89
N THR A 343 -10.71 -9.83 12.93
CA THR A 343 -9.63 -10.41 12.12
C THR A 343 -10.24 -11.29 11.04
N PHE A 344 -10.27 -10.80 9.81
CA PHE A 344 -10.74 -11.55 8.65
C PHE A 344 -9.72 -12.59 8.24
N VAL A 345 -10.19 -13.83 8.12
CA VAL A 345 -9.35 -14.98 7.78
C VAL A 345 -9.92 -15.72 6.57
N ARG A 346 -9.01 -16.17 5.71
CA ARG A 346 -9.27 -17.15 4.64
C ARG A 346 -8.82 -18.51 5.14
N VAL A 347 -9.73 -19.46 5.29
CA VAL A 347 -9.40 -20.84 5.68
C VAL A 347 -9.00 -21.63 4.45
N TYR A 348 -7.79 -22.16 4.41
CA TYR A 348 -7.29 -22.95 3.28
C TYR A 348 -7.50 -24.45 3.49
N SER A 349 -7.29 -24.94 4.71
CA SER A 349 -7.43 -26.35 5.05
C SER A 349 -8.01 -26.54 6.44
N GLY A 350 -8.61 -27.70 6.66
CA GLY A 350 -9.22 -28.09 7.93
C GLY A 350 -10.46 -27.29 8.29
N PHE A 351 -10.76 -27.26 9.58
CA PHE A 351 -11.87 -26.51 10.14
C PHE A 351 -11.48 -25.90 11.48
N LEU A 352 -12.26 -24.91 11.91
CA LEU A 352 -12.09 -24.23 13.19
C LEU A 352 -13.46 -24.03 13.83
N THR A 353 -13.56 -24.33 15.13
CA THR A 353 -14.78 -24.17 15.92
C THR A 353 -14.58 -23.08 16.99
N SER A 354 -15.66 -22.37 17.33
CA SER A 354 -15.64 -21.40 18.42
C SER A 354 -15.21 -22.07 19.73
N GLY A 355 -14.17 -21.53 20.37
CA GLY A 355 -13.56 -22.07 21.59
C GLY A 355 -12.23 -22.77 21.38
N ASP A 356 -11.89 -23.14 20.13
CA ASP A 356 -10.63 -23.81 19.78
C ASP A 356 -9.41 -22.91 20.02
N SER A 357 -8.26 -23.55 20.19
CA SER A 357 -6.97 -22.87 20.32
C SER A 357 -6.13 -23.12 19.07
N VAL A 358 -5.57 -22.06 18.52
CA VAL A 358 -4.71 -22.07 17.33
C VAL A 358 -3.36 -21.45 17.67
N ILE A 359 -2.37 -21.64 16.82
CA ILE A 359 -1.09 -20.92 16.92
C ILE A 359 -1.00 -19.88 15.79
N ASN A 360 -0.61 -18.67 16.14
CA ASN A 360 -0.02 -17.73 15.20
C ASN A 360 1.42 -18.20 14.93
N SER A 361 1.61 -18.95 13.85
CA SER A 361 2.90 -19.58 13.52
C SER A 361 3.98 -18.57 13.16
N VAL A 362 3.60 -17.37 12.73
CA VAL A 362 4.52 -16.26 12.42
C VAL A 362 5.17 -15.70 13.69
N LYS A 363 4.40 -15.60 14.79
CA LYS A 363 4.88 -15.01 16.05
C LYS A 363 5.13 -16.04 17.15
N GLY A 364 4.86 -17.32 16.89
CA GLY A 364 4.94 -18.40 17.88
C GLY A 364 3.96 -18.26 19.05
N LYS A 365 2.90 -17.46 18.90
CA LYS A 365 1.94 -17.16 19.98
C LYS A 365 0.68 -17.99 19.86
N LYS A 366 0.20 -18.54 20.99
CA LYS A 366 -1.08 -19.25 21.05
C LYS A 366 -2.23 -18.25 21.14
N GLU A 367 -3.24 -18.47 20.32
CA GLU A 367 -4.45 -17.66 20.27
C GLU A 367 -5.66 -18.54 20.56
N ARG A 368 -6.68 -17.96 21.23
CA ARG A 368 -7.92 -18.66 21.51
C ARG A 368 -9.05 -18.01 20.74
N VAL A 369 -9.72 -18.80 19.90
CA VAL A 369 -10.80 -18.31 19.06
C VAL A 369 -12.07 -18.24 19.90
N GLY A 370 -12.54 -17.02 20.12
CA GLY A 370 -13.76 -16.75 20.90
C GLY A 370 -15.01 -16.88 20.04
N ARG A 371 -15.48 -15.74 19.53
CA ARG A 371 -16.63 -15.66 18.62
C ARG A 371 -16.17 -15.47 17.19
N MET A 372 -16.92 -16.05 16.26
CA MET A 372 -16.71 -15.90 14.82
C MET A 372 -17.98 -15.34 14.20
N VAL A 373 -17.82 -14.48 13.21
CA VAL A 373 -18.93 -13.91 12.45
C VAL A 373 -18.70 -14.03 10.96
N GLN A 374 -19.79 -14.30 10.24
CA GLN A 374 -19.85 -14.18 8.79
C GLN A 374 -20.46 -12.83 8.42
N MET A 375 -19.82 -12.15 7.48
CA MET A 375 -20.29 -10.84 7.01
C MET A 375 -21.27 -11.02 5.85
N HIS A 376 -22.51 -10.56 6.08
CA HIS A 376 -23.56 -10.47 5.06
C HIS A 376 -23.87 -9.00 4.82
N ALA A 377 -23.05 -8.36 3.98
CA ALA A 377 -23.08 -6.92 3.76
C ALA A 377 -22.91 -6.15 5.09
N ASN A 378 -23.94 -5.44 5.57
CA ASN A 378 -23.91 -4.72 6.84
C ASN A 378 -24.39 -5.54 8.05
N GLN A 379 -24.85 -6.78 7.84
CA GLN A 379 -25.32 -7.67 8.91
C GLN A 379 -24.23 -8.69 9.30
N ARG A 380 -24.22 -9.06 10.58
CA ARG A 380 -23.27 -10.01 11.16
C ARG A 380 -24.03 -11.24 11.60
N GLU A 381 -23.71 -12.38 11.00
CA GLU A 381 -24.24 -13.67 11.44
C GLU A 381 -23.19 -14.36 12.31
N GLU A 382 -23.52 -14.63 13.58
CA GLU A 382 -22.62 -15.39 14.44
C GLU A 382 -22.59 -16.86 13.99
N ILE A 383 -21.38 -17.36 13.72
CA ILE A 383 -21.15 -18.74 13.27
C ILE A 383 -20.36 -19.52 14.32
N LYS A 384 -20.58 -20.84 14.35
CA LYS A 384 -19.91 -21.74 15.30
C LYS A 384 -18.71 -22.48 14.72
N GLU A 385 -18.70 -22.66 13.40
CA GLU A 385 -17.63 -23.37 12.68
C GLU A 385 -17.31 -22.64 11.37
N VAL A 386 -16.04 -22.72 10.95
CA VAL A 386 -15.55 -22.31 9.62
C VAL A 386 -14.72 -23.44 9.03
N ARG A 387 -14.80 -23.63 7.72
CA ARG A 387 -14.23 -24.79 6.99
C ARG A 387 -13.32 -24.36 5.84
N ALA A 388 -12.60 -25.31 5.24
CA ALA A 388 -11.74 -25.05 4.09
C ALA A 388 -12.50 -24.36 2.95
N GLY A 389 -11.97 -23.23 2.48
CA GLY A 389 -12.57 -22.38 1.46
C GLY A 389 -13.57 -21.34 2.00
N ASP A 390 -13.81 -21.25 3.31
CA ASP A 390 -14.60 -20.16 3.90
C ASP A 390 -13.78 -18.88 4.12
N ILE A 391 -14.50 -17.76 4.19
CA ILE A 391 -14.01 -16.46 4.64
C ILE A 391 -14.89 -16.03 5.81
N ALA A 392 -14.28 -15.66 6.94
CA ALA A 392 -14.98 -15.24 8.15
C ALA A 392 -14.13 -14.25 8.96
N ALA A 393 -14.74 -13.57 9.93
CA ALA A 393 -14.04 -12.71 10.87
C ALA A 393 -14.01 -13.32 12.28
N LEU A 394 -12.83 -13.38 12.86
CA LEU A 394 -12.59 -13.79 14.25
C LEU A 394 -12.61 -12.54 15.13
N ILE A 395 -13.32 -12.59 16.26
CA ILE A 395 -13.48 -11.45 17.16
C ILE A 395 -12.47 -11.54 18.32
N GLY A 396 -11.73 -10.45 18.54
CA GLY A 396 -10.93 -10.25 19.75
C GLY A 396 -9.54 -10.90 19.74
N MET A 397 -9.01 -11.18 18.55
CA MET A 397 -7.63 -11.65 18.39
C MET A 397 -6.66 -10.54 18.83
N LYS A 398 -5.65 -10.88 19.66
CA LYS A 398 -4.78 -9.87 20.28
C LYS A 398 -3.48 -9.68 19.52
N ASP A 399 -2.77 -10.78 19.24
CA ASP A 399 -1.44 -10.76 18.69
C ASP A 399 -1.42 -11.12 17.20
N VAL A 400 -2.53 -10.90 16.50
CA VAL A 400 -2.66 -11.18 15.06
C VAL A 400 -2.57 -9.88 14.26
N THR A 401 -1.74 -9.90 13.22
CA THR A 401 -1.59 -8.84 12.21
C THR A 401 -1.96 -9.34 10.83
N THR A 402 -2.24 -8.42 9.91
CA THR A 402 -2.45 -8.76 8.49
C THR A 402 -1.22 -9.46 7.92
N GLY A 403 -1.41 -10.59 7.25
CA GLY A 403 -0.35 -11.47 6.74
C GLY A 403 0.01 -12.62 7.68
N ASP A 404 -0.48 -12.64 8.92
CA ASP A 404 -0.18 -13.73 9.86
C ASP A 404 -0.93 -15.01 9.49
N THR A 405 -0.30 -16.16 9.77
CA THR A 405 -0.90 -17.48 9.60
C THR A 405 -1.43 -17.99 10.94
N LEU A 406 -2.69 -18.41 10.97
CA LEU A 406 -3.29 -19.15 12.08
C LEU A 406 -3.40 -20.62 11.69
N CYS A 407 -2.80 -21.52 12.45
CA CYS A 407 -2.80 -22.95 12.12
C CYS A 407 -2.93 -23.85 13.34
N ASN A 408 -3.06 -25.16 13.08
CA ASN A 408 -2.96 -26.19 14.10
C ASN A 408 -1.56 -26.19 14.75
N ALA A 409 -1.49 -26.30 16.07
CA ALA A 409 -0.24 -26.27 16.83
C ALA A 409 0.63 -27.53 16.62
N ASP A 410 0.03 -28.68 16.32
CA ASP A 410 0.73 -29.96 16.13
C ASP A 410 1.38 -30.07 14.74
N LYS A 411 0.92 -29.26 13.78
CA LYS A 411 1.44 -29.21 12.41
C LYS A 411 1.58 -27.75 11.96
N PRO A 412 2.52 -27.00 12.57
CA PRO A 412 2.64 -25.58 12.32
C PRO A 412 3.16 -25.32 10.90
N ILE A 413 2.61 -24.28 10.28
CA ILE A 413 2.98 -23.85 8.93
C ILE A 413 2.90 -22.32 8.88
N ILE A 414 3.83 -21.67 8.19
CA ILE A 414 3.75 -20.27 7.82
C ILE A 414 3.40 -20.24 6.34
N LEU A 415 2.19 -19.78 6.03
CA LEU A 415 1.78 -19.54 4.65
C LEU A 415 2.58 -18.36 4.10
N GLU A 416 2.78 -18.35 2.78
CA GLU A 416 3.53 -17.29 2.13
C GLU A 416 2.94 -15.90 2.43
N ARG A 417 3.80 -15.05 2.99
CA ARG A 417 3.46 -13.70 3.43
C ARG A 417 3.25 -12.76 2.26
N MET A 418 2.44 -11.74 2.51
CA MET A 418 2.35 -10.60 1.62
C MET A 418 3.60 -9.75 1.76
N ASP A 419 4.14 -9.31 0.64
CA ASP A 419 5.20 -8.31 0.60
C ASP A 419 4.54 -6.93 0.68
N PHE A 420 4.95 -6.11 1.64
CA PHE A 420 4.35 -4.80 1.86
C PHE A 420 5.28 -3.73 1.28
N PRO A 421 4.82 -2.90 0.33
CA PRO A 421 5.65 -1.84 -0.22
C PRO A 421 6.05 -0.83 0.86
N GLU A 422 7.25 -0.26 0.70
CA GLU A 422 7.72 0.81 1.56
C GLU A 422 6.84 2.08 1.38
N PRO A 423 6.48 2.77 2.47
CA PRO A 423 5.72 4.01 2.39
C PRO A 423 6.45 5.09 1.60
N VAL A 424 5.73 5.86 0.79
CA VAL A 424 6.32 6.87 -0.11
C VAL A 424 6.10 8.31 0.36
N ILE A 425 5.14 8.58 1.25
CA ILE A 425 4.89 9.92 1.79
C ILE A 425 5.00 9.89 3.31
N SER A 426 5.56 10.96 3.89
CA SER A 426 5.63 11.17 5.34
C SER A 426 5.05 12.54 5.72
N LEU A 427 4.34 12.60 6.84
CA LEU A 427 3.79 13.80 7.46
C LEU A 427 4.12 13.83 8.96
N SER A 428 4.32 15.01 9.53
CA SER A 428 4.40 15.18 10.99
C SER A 428 3.00 15.35 11.57
N VAL A 429 2.72 14.68 12.68
CA VAL A 429 1.48 14.83 13.44
C VAL A 429 1.79 15.20 14.88
N GLU A 430 1.17 16.28 15.35
CA GLU A 430 1.36 16.78 16.71
C GLU A 430 0.02 16.89 17.45
N PRO A 431 -0.08 16.40 18.69
CA PRO A 431 -1.32 16.46 19.46
C PRO A 431 -1.58 17.90 19.91
N LYS A 432 -2.84 18.36 19.88
CA LYS A 432 -3.18 19.71 20.35
C LYS A 432 -3.09 19.85 21.87
N THR A 433 -3.33 18.76 22.60
CA THR A 433 -3.28 18.74 24.06
C THR A 433 -2.49 17.54 24.59
N LYS A 434 -2.05 17.59 25.85
CA LYS A 434 -1.39 16.45 26.51
C LYS A 434 -2.29 15.22 26.63
N ALA A 435 -3.60 15.41 26.77
CA ALA A 435 -4.55 14.29 26.81
C ALA A 435 -4.67 13.62 25.43
N ASP A 436 -4.55 14.39 24.35
CA ASP A 436 -4.53 13.85 23.00
C ASP A 436 -3.24 13.08 22.71
N GLN A 437 -2.12 13.40 23.36
CA GLN A 437 -0.85 12.68 23.16
C GLN A 437 -0.97 11.18 23.49
N GLU A 438 -1.58 10.83 24.62
CA GLU A 438 -1.78 9.43 25.01
C GLU A 438 -2.75 8.71 24.08
N LYS A 439 -3.87 9.36 23.74
CA LYS A 439 -4.86 8.80 22.81
C LYS A 439 -4.30 8.64 21.41
N MET A 440 -3.48 9.58 20.95
CA MET A 440 -2.84 9.57 19.64
C MET A 440 -1.92 8.36 19.51
N GLY A 441 -1.11 8.06 20.54
CA GLY A 441 -0.26 6.86 20.54
C GLY A 441 -1.07 5.57 20.40
N ILE A 442 -2.20 5.46 21.10
CA ILE A 442 -3.10 4.29 21.02
C ILE A 442 -3.76 4.21 19.64
N ALA A 443 -4.27 5.32 19.12
CA ALA A 443 -4.96 5.37 17.83
C ALA A 443 -4.01 5.04 16.66
N LEU A 444 -2.84 5.66 16.63
CA LEU A 444 -1.81 5.40 15.63
C LEU A 444 -1.34 3.94 15.67
N GLY A 445 -1.18 3.34 16.85
CA GLY A 445 -0.85 1.92 17.00
C GLY A 445 -1.93 1.00 16.43
N LYS A 446 -3.21 1.31 16.67
CA LYS A 446 -4.33 0.55 16.09
C LYS A 446 -4.42 0.68 14.58
N LEU A 447 -4.24 1.88 14.04
CA LEU A 447 -4.23 2.13 12.60
C LEU A 447 -3.05 1.42 11.92
N ALA A 448 -1.86 1.41 12.54
CA ALA A 448 -0.71 0.66 12.03
C ALA A 448 -0.90 -0.86 12.10
N GLN A 449 -1.65 -1.37 13.08
CA GLN A 449 -2.03 -2.79 13.13
C GLN A 449 -3.02 -3.15 12.01
N GLU A 450 -3.93 -2.24 11.68
CA GLU A 450 -4.90 -2.39 10.60
C GLU A 450 -4.22 -2.37 9.22
N ASP A 451 -3.29 -1.43 9.02
CA ASP A 451 -2.55 -1.24 7.79
C ASP A 451 -1.02 -1.30 7.98
N PRO A 452 -0.38 -2.46 7.70
CA PRO A 452 1.07 -2.60 7.64
C PRO A 452 1.83 -1.60 6.73
N SER A 453 1.18 -0.98 5.74
CA SER A 453 1.80 0.06 4.91
C SER A 453 1.81 1.44 5.57
N PHE A 454 1.14 1.57 6.71
CA PHE A 454 1.18 2.77 7.55
C PHE A 454 2.24 2.61 8.64
N ARG A 455 3.29 3.44 8.58
CA ARG A 455 4.37 3.42 9.56
C ARG A 455 4.31 4.66 10.44
N VAL A 456 4.54 4.44 11.73
CA VAL A 456 4.59 5.48 12.75
C VAL A 456 5.96 5.41 13.39
N LYS A 457 6.72 6.51 13.33
CA LYS A 457 8.00 6.64 14.01
C LYS A 457 8.01 7.93 14.81
N THR A 458 8.72 7.93 15.93
CA THR A 458 9.09 9.16 16.61
C THR A 458 10.47 9.54 16.15
N ASP A 459 10.62 10.74 15.62
CA ASP A 459 11.91 11.28 15.24
C ASP A 459 12.70 11.64 16.51
N GLU A 460 13.83 10.99 16.73
CA GLU A 460 14.60 11.14 17.97
C GLU A 460 15.26 12.53 18.09
N GLU A 461 15.50 13.21 16.97
CA GLU A 461 16.16 14.52 16.94
C GLU A 461 15.18 15.67 17.18
N THR A 462 14.02 15.61 16.51
CA THR A 462 12.99 16.66 16.56
C THR A 462 11.91 16.38 17.61
N GLY A 463 11.80 15.14 18.09
CA GLY A 463 10.75 14.67 18.98
C GLY A 463 9.36 14.57 18.31
N GLN A 464 9.27 14.80 17.01
CA GLN A 464 8.00 14.77 16.27
C GLN A 464 7.55 13.32 16.03
N THR A 465 6.25 13.07 16.13
CA THR A 465 5.67 11.84 15.59
C THR A 465 5.50 12.00 14.08
N ILE A 466 6.21 11.18 13.32
CA ILE A 466 6.15 11.12 11.86
C ILE A 466 5.31 9.90 11.47
N ILE A 467 4.26 10.15 10.70
CA ILE A 467 3.45 9.12 10.08
C ILE A 467 3.84 8.99 8.61
N SER A 468 3.88 7.78 8.08
CA SER A 468 4.23 7.51 6.68
C SER A 468 3.25 6.53 6.05
N GLY A 469 2.90 6.74 4.77
CA GLY A 469 1.91 5.95 4.06
C GLY A 469 2.12 5.95 2.54
N MET A 470 1.18 5.35 1.82
CA MET A 470 1.26 5.09 0.37
C MET A 470 0.95 6.31 -0.51
N GLY A 471 0.41 7.39 0.07
CA GLY A 471 0.05 8.61 -0.63
C GLY A 471 -0.63 9.64 0.26
N GLU A 472 -0.97 10.79 -0.32
CA GLU A 472 -1.51 11.93 0.43
C GLU A 472 -2.96 11.67 0.86
N LEU A 473 -3.76 11.08 -0.03
CA LEU A 473 -5.13 10.69 0.27
C LEU A 473 -5.16 9.61 1.35
N HIS A 474 -4.21 8.66 1.31
CA HIS A 474 -4.05 7.65 2.35
C HIS A 474 -3.86 8.31 3.73
N LEU A 475 -2.86 9.19 3.87
CA LEU A 475 -2.55 9.81 5.15
C LEU A 475 -3.66 10.76 5.64
N ASP A 476 -4.31 11.48 4.73
CA ASP A 476 -5.45 12.35 5.03
C ASP A 476 -6.61 11.56 5.64
N ILE A 477 -6.95 10.42 5.04
CA ILE A 477 -7.99 9.52 5.58
C ILE A 477 -7.60 8.95 6.94
N LEU A 478 -6.34 8.51 7.13
CA LEU A 478 -5.91 8.01 8.43
C LEU A 478 -5.95 9.08 9.53
N VAL A 479 -5.58 10.32 9.20
CA VAL A 479 -5.71 11.45 10.13
C VAL A 479 -7.18 11.76 10.45
N ASP A 480 -8.06 11.77 9.44
CA ASP A 480 -9.49 12.01 9.65
C ASP A 480 -10.13 10.89 10.48
N ARG A 481 -9.78 9.61 10.21
CA ARG A 481 -10.17 8.47 11.05
C ARG A 481 -9.68 8.63 12.48
N MET A 482 -8.43 9.05 12.68
CA MET A 482 -7.90 9.33 14.02
C MET A 482 -8.72 10.40 14.76
N LYS A 483 -9.12 11.49 14.06
CA LYS A 483 -9.96 12.55 14.60
C LYS A 483 -11.36 12.06 14.93
N ARG A 484 -12.04 11.38 14.00
CA ARG A 484 -13.46 10.99 14.12
C ARG A 484 -13.67 9.73 14.98
N GLU A 485 -12.89 8.68 14.77
CA GLU A 485 -13.06 7.38 15.44
C GLU A 485 -12.46 7.36 16.84
N PHE A 486 -11.34 8.06 17.05
CA PHE A 486 -10.60 8.04 18.32
C PHE A 486 -10.71 9.36 19.10
N ASN A 487 -11.39 10.37 18.55
CA ASN A 487 -11.58 11.68 19.16
C ASN A 487 -10.24 12.32 19.60
N VAL A 488 -9.27 12.30 18.67
CA VAL A 488 -7.91 12.83 18.84
C VAL A 488 -7.74 14.08 17.99
N GLU A 489 -7.58 15.23 18.64
CA GLU A 489 -7.29 16.48 17.96
C GLU A 489 -5.78 16.63 17.71
N CYS A 490 -5.39 16.72 16.44
CA CYS A 490 -4.00 16.87 16.03
C CYS A 490 -3.81 17.92 14.93
N ASN A 491 -2.60 18.47 14.87
CA ASN A 491 -2.11 19.30 13.77
C ASN A 491 -1.29 18.42 12.83
N VAL A 492 -1.44 18.64 11.53
CA VAL A 492 -0.67 17.96 10.49
C VAL A 492 0.23 18.97 9.81
N GLY A 493 1.49 18.59 9.57
CA GLY A 493 2.48 19.43 8.93
C GLY A 493 3.49 18.63 8.12
N LYS A 494 4.39 19.35 7.44
CA LYS A 494 5.56 18.73 6.82
C LYS A 494 6.55 18.33 7.93
N PRO A 495 7.18 17.14 7.84
CA PRO A 495 8.26 16.76 8.75
C PRO A 495 9.33 17.85 8.81
N GLN A 496 9.87 18.09 10.01
CA GLN A 496 11.02 18.97 10.13
C GLN A 496 12.24 18.32 9.47
N VAL A 497 12.99 19.13 8.74
CA VAL A 497 14.29 18.72 8.19
C VAL A 497 15.33 18.95 9.27
N SER A 498 16.07 17.91 9.61
CA SER A 498 17.24 18.01 10.49
C SER A 498 18.38 18.74 9.78
N TYR A 499 18.36 20.07 9.83
CA TYR A 499 19.51 20.87 9.41
C TYR A 499 20.65 20.72 10.43
N ARG A 500 21.87 20.89 9.94
CA ARG A 500 23.11 20.85 10.75
C ARG A 500 23.94 22.07 10.48
N GLU A 501 24.96 22.31 11.29
CA GLU A 501 25.90 23.40 11.06
C GLU A 501 27.33 22.87 10.99
N LYS A 502 28.18 23.54 10.21
CA LYS A 502 29.63 23.37 10.28
C LYS A 502 30.32 24.72 10.21
N ILE A 503 31.56 24.75 10.65
CA ILE A 503 32.47 25.86 10.36
C ILE A 503 33.30 25.54 9.13
N THR A 504 33.70 26.55 8.39
CA THR A 504 34.48 26.42 7.14
C THR A 504 35.91 26.93 7.27
N LYS A 505 36.24 27.59 8.39
CA LYS A 505 37.58 28.13 8.64
C LYS A 505 38.33 27.28 9.65
N SER A 506 39.60 27.07 9.35
CA SER A 506 40.55 26.38 10.22
C SER A 506 41.47 27.37 10.96
N ASN A 507 41.96 26.96 12.14
CA ASN A 507 42.86 27.74 12.99
C ASN A 507 42.30 29.10 13.47
N VAL A 508 41.01 29.14 13.81
CA VAL A 508 40.35 30.34 14.34
C VAL A 508 40.55 30.41 15.85
N GLU A 509 41.37 31.36 16.30
CA GLU A 509 41.63 31.58 17.73
C GLU A 509 40.59 32.52 18.33
N ILE A 510 39.93 32.09 19.40
CA ILE A 510 38.86 32.82 20.05
C ILE A 510 39.08 32.88 21.56
N GLU A 511 39.01 34.09 22.10
CA GLU A 511 38.99 34.35 23.54
C GLU A 511 37.58 34.13 24.11
N GLY A 512 37.47 33.21 25.07
CA GLY A 512 36.32 33.03 25.93
C GLY A 512 36.63 33.58 27.31
N LYS A 513 35.97 34.68 27.71
CA LYS A 513 36.15 35.30 29.03
C LYS A 513 34.81 35.58 29.68
N PHE A 514 34.62 35.02 30.87
CA PHE A 514 33.44 35.21 31.70
C PHE A 514 33.86 35.75 33.06
N VAL A 515 33.42 36.97 33.37
CA VAL A 515 33.67 37.63 34.65
C VAL A 515 32.34 38.15 35.18
N ARG A 516 31.89 37.64 36.33
CA ARG A 516 30.66 38.09 36.97
C ARG A 516 30.86 38.25 38.46
N GLN A 517 30.49 39.43 38.96
CA GLN A 517 30.54 39.78 40.37
C GLN A 517 29.11 40.09 40.84
N SER A 518 28.31 39.05 41.07
CA SER A 518 27.12 39.14 41.91
C SER A 518 27.59 39.19 43.37
N GLY A 519 26.90 39.91 44.27
CA GLY A 519 27.34 40.20 45.65
C GLY A 519 27.65 39.02 46.62
N GLY A 520 28.00 37.83 46.13
CA GLY A 520 28.63 36.70 46.81
C GLY A 520 29.97 36.31 46.17
N ARG A 521 30.32 35.00 46.14
CA ARG A 521 31.55 34.49 45.48
C ARG A 521 31.62 34.91 44.01
N GLY A 522 32.76 35.45 43.57
CA GLY A 522 32.98 35.84 42.19
C GLY A 522 32.98 34.63 41.25
N GLN A 523 32.72 34.88 39.97
CA GLN A 523 32.82 33.88 38.91
C GLN A 523 33.80 34.38 37.86
N PHE A 524 34.89 33.63 37.67
CA PHE A 524 35.93 33.92 36.70
C PHE A 524 36.27 32.68 35.87
N GLY A 525 36.25 32.81 34.55
CA GLY A 525 36.72 31.79 33.62
C GLY A 525 37.30 32.47 32.40
N HIS A 526 38.51 32.09 31.99
CA HIS A 526 39.17 32.66 30.83
C HIS A 526 40.00 31.60 30.10
N CYS A 527 39.64 31.32 28.85
CA CYS A 527 40.32 30.35 27.99
C CYS A 527 40.45 30.87 26.55
N TRP A 528 41.55 30.50 25.92
CA TRP A 528 41.80 30.67 24.49
C TRP A 528 41.69 29.32 23.81
N ILE A 529 40.81 29.27 22.82
CA ILE A 529 40.50 28.04 22.09
C ILE A 529 40.76 28.30 20.61
N ARG A 530 41.55 27.42 20.01
CA ARG A 530 41.76 27.36 18.56
C ARG A 530 40.77 26.35 17.99
N PHE A 531 39.89 26.83 17.13
CA PHE A 531 38.89 26.01 16.46
C PHE A 531 39.30 25.73 15.01
N SER A 532 39.04 24.51 14.56
CA SER A 532 39.24 24.11 13.17
C SER A 532 38.08 23.28 12.65
N GLU A 533 37.90 23.28 11.33
CA GLU A 533 36.86 22.51 10.69
C GLU A 533 37.02 21.00 10.93
N PRO A 534 35.92 20.23 10.96
CA PRO A 534 35.97 18.78 11.09
C PRO A 534 36.63 18.14 9.86
N ASP A 535 37.21 16.95 10.05
CA ASP A 535 37.72 16.18 8.92
C ASP A 535 36.58 15.70 8.03
N VAL A 536 36.78 15.76 6.72
CA VAL A 536 35.86 15.26 5.70
C VAL A 536 36.56 14.12 4.95
N ASP A 537 35.90 12.97 4.83
CA ASP A 537 36.42 11.83 4.07
C ASP A 537 36.31 12.03 2.54
N GLU A 538 36.88 11.12 1.77
CA GLU A 538 36.83 11.16 0.29
C GLU A 538 35.41 11.05 -0.29
N LYS A 539 34.44 10.60 0.51
CA LYS A 539 33.03 10.48 0.13
C LYS A 539 32.20 11.70 0.55
N GLY A 540 32.82 12.69 1.21
CA GLY A 540 32.15 13.89 1.69
C GLY A 540 31.48 13.73 3.05
N ASN A 541 31.70 12.62 3.78
CA ASN A 541 31.19 12.46 5.13
C ASN A 541 32.05 13.25 6.10
N ILE A 542 31.39 13.98 6.99
CA ILE A 542 32.03 14.83 7.98
C ILE A 542 32.19 14.03 9.27
N THR A 543 33.35 14.15 9.92
CA THR A 543 33.60 13.52 11.22
C THR A 543 32.70 14.15 12.28
N GLU A 544 31.80 13.35 12.86
CA GLU A 544 30.83 13.82 13.85
C GLU A 544 31.44 14.03 15.24
N GLY A 545 30.94 15.03 15.96
CA GLY A 545 31.29 15.30 17.35
C GLY A 545 32.51 16.21 17.54
N LEU A 546 32.94 16.30 18.80
CA LEU A 546 34.04 17.17 19.24
C LEU A 546 35.35 16.40 19.30
N VAL A 547 36.34 16.81 18.50
CA VAL A 547 37.74 16.40 18.68
C VAL A 547 38.44 17.43 19.56
N PHE A 548 38.53 17.14 20.85
CA PHE A 548 39.10 18.05 21.84
C PHE A 548 40.57 17.73 22.14
N THR A 549 41.44 18.73 22.02
CA THR A 549 42.88 18.63 22.33
C THR A 549 43.27 19.64 23.40
N ASN A 550 44.12 19.24 24.35
CA ASN A 550 44.66 20.12 25.38
C ASN A 550 46.16 20.37 25.14
N GLU A 551 46.50 21.61 24.80
CA GLU A 551 47.87 22.11 24.61
C GLU A 551 48.30 23.10 25.70
N VAL A 552 47.54 23.21 26.80
CA VAL A 552 47.86 24.16 27.88
C VAL A 552 49.19 23.78 28.55
N VAL A 553 50.14 24.73 28.58
CA VAL A 553 51.47 24.56 29.20
C VAL A 553 51.59 25.42 30.46
N GLY A 554 52.40 24.99 31.44
CA GLY A 554 52.77 25.84 32.58
C GLY A 554 51.69 26.06 33.64
N GLY A 555 50.56 25.37 33.57
CA GLY A 555 49.50 25.45 34.59
C GLY A 555 48.65 26.73 34.56
N VAL A 556 48.67 27.47 33.44
CA VAL A 556 47.85 28.70 33.24
C VAL A 556 46.34 28.43 33.32
N ILE A 557 45.93 27.18 33.11
CA ILE A 557 44.60 26.65 33.46
C ILE A 557 44.81 25.35 34.25
N PRO A 558 44.30 25.23 35.49
CA PRO A 558 44.28 23.98 36.24
C PRO A 558 43.60 22.83 35.47
N LYS A 559 44.13 21.60 35.60
CA LYS A 559 43.61 20.41 34.89
C LYS A 559 42.13 20.13 35.17
N GLU A 560 41.65 20.50 36.34
CA GLU A 560 40.24 20.38 36.76
C GLU A 560 39.27 21.20 35.91
N PHE A 561 39.73 22.31 35.29
CA PHE A 561 38.87 23.16 34.45
C PHE A 561 38.87 22.78 32.97
N ILE A 562 39.74 21.86 32.54
CA ILE A 562 39.81 21.39 31.16
C ILE A 562 38.54 20.61 30.76
N ALA A 563 38.06 19.70 31.61
CA ALA A 563 36.83 18.95 31.35
C ALA A 563 35.57 19.85 31.31
N PRO A 564 35.41 20.85 32.21
CA PRO A 564 34.37 21.87 32.08
C PRO A 564 34.43 22.68 30.78
N ILE A 565 35.62 23.04 30.29
CA ILE A 565 35.78 23.71 28.98
C ILE A 565 35.24 22.82 27.87
N GLN A 566 35.67 21.55 27.81
CA GLN A 566 35.18 20.58 26.82
C GLN A 566 33.64 20.47 26.87
N LYS A 567 33.06 20.28 28.05
CA LYS A 567 31.59 20.21 28.22
C LYS A 567 30.88 21.49 27.76
N GLY A 568 31.48 22.65 27.98
CA GLY A 568 30.93 23.94 27.54
C GLY A 568 30.89 24.06 26.01
N ILE A 569 31.89 23.50 25.32
CA ILE A 569 31.92 23.41 23.85
C ILE A 569 30.86 22.42 23.37
N GLU A 570 30.82 21.19 23.92
CA GLU A 570 29.85 20.15 23.53
C GLU A 570 28.39 20.61 23.69
N GLU A 571 28.06 21.29 24.79
CA GLU A 571 26.71 21.83 24.99
C GLU A 571 26.38 22.95 24.02
N GLN A 572 27.36 23.81 23.69
CA GLN A 572 27.13 24.85 22.69
C GLN A 572 26.99 24.27 21.29
N MET A 573 27.73 23.20 20.95
CA MET A 573 27.59 22.50 19.68
C MET A 573 26.17 22.02 19.45
N LYS A 574 25.47 21.52 20.49
CA LYS A 574 24.06 21.11 20.38
C LYS A 574 23.10 22.25 20.03
N ASN A 575 23.42 23.47 20.46
CA ASN A 575 22.59 24.66 20.24
C ASN A 575 22.98 25.44 18.97
N GLY A 576 23.94 24.94 18.19
CA GLY A 576 24.44 25.64 17.01
C GLY A 576 25.14 26.97 17.29
N VAL A 577 25.56 27.62 16.22
CA VAL A 577 26.20 28.95 16.23
C VAL A 577 25.55 29.90 15.22
N VAL A 578 24.95 29.42 14.13
CA VAL A 578 24.36 30.24 13.06
C VAL A 578 22.85 30.39 13.24
N ALA A 579 22.12 29.28 13.13
CA ALA A 579 20.67 29.19 13.08
C ALA A 579 20.16 28.14 14.07
N GLY A 580 20.83 27.99 15.21
CA GLY A 580 20.36 27.14 16.32
C GLY A 580 20.43 25.64 16.08
N TYR A 581 21.03 25.18 14.96
CA TYR A 581 21.09 23.77 14.60
C TYR A 581 22.39 23.11 15.08
N PRO A 582 22.38 21.82 15.47
CA PRO A 582 23.57 21.18 16.00
C PRO A 582 24.77 21.25 15.04
N LEU A 583 25.92 21.66 15.58
CA LEU A 583 27.22 21.56 14.90
C LEU A 583 27.58 20.08 14.72
N LEU A 584 27.75 19.66 13.47
CA LEU A 584 27.94 18.26 13.12
C LEU A 584 29.30 17.75 13.60
N GLY A 585 30.36 18.54 13.40
CA GLY A 585 31.70 18.24 13.87
C GLY A 585 32.52 19.49 14.15
N LEU A 586 33.45 19.41 15.10
CA LEU A 586 34.32 20.51 15.47
C LEU A 586 35.65 20.00 16.04
N LYS A 587 36.76 20.59 15.62
CA LYS A 587 38.06 20.43 16.30
C LYS A 587 38.28 21.63 17.21
N ALA A 588 38.58 21.38 18.48
CA ALA A 588 38.86 22.44 19.44
C ALA A 588 40.12 22.11 20.25
N THR A 589 41.07 23.04 20.21
CA THR A 589 42.32 22.95 20.97
C THR A 589 42.38 24.08 21.97
N VAL A 590 42.35 23.76 23.27
CA VAL A 590 42.63 24.76 24.33
C VAL A 590 44.15 24.89 24.48
N PHE A 591 44.69 26.10 24.35
CA PHE A 591 46.14 26.32 24.34
C PHE A 591 46.61 27.38 25.34
N ASP A 592 45.72 28.31 25.75
CA ASP A 592 46.07 29.37 26.70
C ASP A 592 44.84 29.81 27.51
N GLY A 593 45.04 30.64 28.54
CA GLY A 593 43.99 31.21 29.36
C GLY A 593 44.52 31.78 30.66
N SER A 594 43.60 32.06 31.59
CA SER A 594 43.99 32.47 32.95
C SER A 594 42.94 32.05 33.95
N TYR A 595 43.34 31.91 35.20
CA TYR A 595 42.42 31.70 36.32
C TYR A 595 42.75 32.65 37.48
N HIS A 596 41.80 32.76 38.39
CA HIS A 596 41.91 33.48 39.66
C HIS A 596 41.63 32.49 40.80
N ASP A 597 42.52 32.42 41.80
CA ASP A 597 42.52 31.37 42.83
C ASP A 597 41.21 31.31 43.65
N VAL A 598 40.51 32.44 43.82
CA VAL A 598 39.32 32.54 44.68
C VAL A 598 38.01 32.51 43.90
N ASP A 599 38.01 33.09 42.70
CA ASP A 599 36.78 33.35 41.93
C ASP A 599 36.58 32.38 40.77
N SER A 600 37.59 31.55 40.45
CA SER A 600 37.46 30.57 39.38
C SER A 600 36.69 29.34 39.83
N ASN A 601 35.81 28.86 38.95
CA ASN A 601 35.04 27.66 39.18
C ASN A 601 34.70 26.98 37.85
N GLU A 602 34.30 25.71 37.93
CA GLU A 602 33.98 24.89 36.76
C GLU A 602 32.90 25.54 35.87
N MET A 603 31.86 26.10 36.47
CA MET A 603 30.75 26.72 35.73
C MET A 603 31.21 27.95 34.95
N ALA A 604 32.11 28.77 35.50
CA ALA A 604 32.64 29.95 34.85
C ALA A 604 33.49 29.59 33.61
N PHE A 605 34.34 28.57 33.71
CA PHE A 605 35.12 28.06 32.56
C PHE A 605 34.24 27.40 31.50
N LYS A 606 33.21 26.68 31.91
CA LYS A 606 32.19 26.13 31.01
C LYS A 606 31.47 27.22 30.22
N ILE A 607 31.01 28.29 30.89
CA ILE A 607 30.35 29.43 30.24
C ILE A 607 31.32 30.17 29.31
N ALA A 608 32.56 30.40 29.75
CA ALA A 608 33.59 31.04 28.93
C ALA A 608 33.83 30.27 27.63
N ALA A 609 33.91 28.93 27.71
CA ALA A 609 34.03 28.07 26.54
C ALA A 609 32.80 28.13 25.62
N SER A 610 31.57 28.06 26.16
CA SER A 610 30.36 28.23 25.35
C SER A 610 30.30 29.61 24.66
N MET A 611 30.74 30.69 25.32
CA MET A 611 30.82 32.02 24.73
C MET A 611 31.84 32.10 23.60
N ALA A 612 33.00 31.43 23.74
CA ALA A 612 33.99 31.32 22.67
C ALA A 612 33.40 30.56 21.46
N THR A 613 32.76 29.42 21.70
CA THR A 613 32.12 28.62 20.64
C THR A 613 31.03 29.43 19.91
N LYS A 614 30.21 30.23 20.60
CA LYS A 614 29.21 31.11 19.96
C LYS A 614 29.82 32.13 18.98
N GLN A 615 31.03 32.61 19.23
CA GLN A 615 31.69 33.55 18.32
C GLN A 615 32.11 32.91 16.98
N LEU A 616 32.07 31.57 16.86
CA LEU A 616 32.33 30.87 15.60
C LEU A 616 31.34 31.23 14.50
N ALA A 617 30.14 31.66 14.85
CA ALA A 617 29.17 32.17 13.88
C ALA A 617 29.77 33.26 12.97
N GLN A 618 30.47 34.22 13.58
CA GLN A 618 31.05 35.37 12.89
C GLN A 618 32.50 35.11 12.45
N LYS A 619 33.30 34.48 13.32
CA LYS A 619 34.75 34.30 13.09
C LYS A 619 35.09 33.02 12.32
N GLY A 620 34.31 31.97 12.51
CA GLY A 620 34.52 30.61 11.97
C GLY A 620 33.93 30.35 10.58
N GLY A 621 33.16 31.29 10.03
CA GLY A 621 32.47 31.09 8.74
C GLY A 621 31.42 29.98 8.84
N GLY A 622 30.54 30.06 9.84
CA GLY A 622 29.50 29.07 10.04
C GLY A 622 28.55 28.98 8.84
N VAL A 623 28.29 27.75 8.38
CA VAL A 623 27.34 27.45 7.30
C VAL A 623 26.33 26.42 7.78
N VAL A 624 25.10 26.54 7.28
CA VAL A 624 24.04 25.57 7.53
C VAL A 624 24.11 24.48 6.45
N LEU A 625 23.96 23.24 6.88
CA LEU A 625 23.93 22.05 6.07
C LEU A 625 22.51 21.50 6.01
N GLU A 626 22.10 21.07 4.82
CA GLU A 626 20.87 20.33 4.59
C GLU A 626 21.17 18.86 4.23
N PRO A 627 20.30 17.92 4.62
CA PRO A 627 20.45 16.52 4.24
C PRO A 627 20.11 16.32 2.76
N ILE A 628 21.02 15.65 2.05
CA ILE A 628 20.88 15.24 0.66
C ILE A 628 20.51 13.76 0.62
N MET A 629 19.49 13.45 -0.17
CA MET A 629 19.01 12.10 -0.40
C MET A 629 19.56 11.60 -1.74
N LYS A 630 20.00 10.35 -1.78
CA LYS A 630 20.17 9.62 -3.04
C LYS A 630 18.80 9.09 -3.43
N VAL A 631 18.31 9.52 -4.59
CA VAL A 631 16.97 9.25 -5.11
C VAL A 631 17.11 8.39 -6.36
N GLU A 632 16.33 7.31 -6.43
CA GLU A 632 16.22 6.46 -7.61
C GLU A 632 14.77 6.50 -8.09
N VAL A 633 14.56 6.85 -9.36
CA VAL A 633 13.22 6.93 -9.97
C VAL A 633 13.14 5.96 -11.13
N VAL A 634 12.16 5.06 -11.11
CA VAL A 634 11.87 4.13 -12.21
C VAL A 634 10.67 4.67 -12.97
N THR A 635 10.81 4.92 -14.27
CA THR A 635 9.75 5.51 -15.10
C THR A 635 9.77 4.92 -16.52
N PRO A 636 8.62 4.82 -17.21
CA PRO A 636 8.61 4.52 -18.63
C PRO A 636 9.37 5.58 -19.44
N GLU A 637 9.90 5.18 -20.60
CA GLU A 637 10.73 6.04 -21.47
C GLU A 637 9.96 7.29 -21.95
N ASP A 638 8.65 7.17 -22.17
CA ASP A 638 7.78 8.28 -22.59
C ASP A 638 7.78 9.48 -21.63
N TYR A 639 8.04 9.26 -20.33
CA TYR A 639 8.00 10.29 -19.30
C TYR A 639 9.38 10.67 -18.76
N LEU A 640 10.46 10.12 -19.33
CA LEU A 640 11.83 10.32 -18.84
C LEU A 640 12.18 11.81 -18.77
N GLY A 641 11.86 12.58 -19.82
CA GLY A 641 12.19 14.00 -19.91
C GLY A 641 11.50 14.84 -18.83
N ASP A 642 10.23 14.58 -18.55
CA ASP A 642 9.45 15.32 -17.54
C ASP A 642 9.98 15.04 -16.13
N VAL A 643 10.27 13.77 -15.81
CA VAL A 643 10.82 13.37 -14.52
C VAL A 643 12.21 13.97 -14.28
N MET A 644 13.09 13.93 -15.29
CA MET A 644 14.42 14.55 -15.20
C MET A 644 14.33 16.08 -15.02
N GLY A 645 13.37 16.71 -15.70
CA GLY A 645 13.10 18.15 -15.57
C GLY A 645 12.65 18.54 -14.17
N ASP A 646 11.76 17.77 -13.54
CA ASP A 646 11.28 18.05 -12.18
C ASP A 646 12.36 17.82 -11.12
N LEU A 647 13.13 16.73 -11.22
CA LEU A 647 14.30 16.49 -10.35
C LEU A 647 15.28 17.66 -10.41
N SER A 648 15.57 18.17 -11.60
CA SER A 648 16.45 19.32 -11.79
C SER A 648 15.85 20.60 -11.19
N ARG A 649 14.54 20.81 -11.33
CA ARG A 649 13.81 21.93 -10.71
C ARG A 649 13.86 21.90 -9.19
N ARG A 650 13.89 20.70 -8.59
CA ARG A 650 14.06 20.45 -7.15
C ARG A 650 15.50 20.53 -6.65
N ARG A 651 16.39 21.16 -7.42
CA ARG A 651 17.83 21.25 -7.10
C ARG A 651 18.51 19.87 -7.06
N GLY A 652 17.92 18.88 -7.73
CA GLY A 652 18.48 17.56 -7.87
C GLY A 652 19.64 17.54 -8.86
N MET A 653 20.72 16.84 -8.51
CA MET A 653 21.85 16.59 -9.38
C MET A 653 21.77 15.15 -9.91
N ILE A 654 21.47 15.01 -11.20
CA ILE A 654 21.36 13.71 -11.85
C ILE A 654 22.76 13.08 -11.98
N GLN A 655 22.89 11.86 -11.48
CA GLN A 655 24.13 11.07 -11.50
C GLN A 655 24.20 10.19 -12.76
N GLY A 656 23.07 9.66 -13.20
CA GLY A 656 23.00 8.80 -14.38
C GLY A 656 21.59 8.32 -14.70
N ASN A 657 21.45 7.70 -15.87
CA ASN A 657 20.28 6.93 -16.23
C ASN A 657 20.70 5.53 -16.73
N GLU A 658 19.91 4.52 -16.40
CA GLU A 658 20.16 3.14 -16.76
C GLU A 658 18.89 2.49 -17.33
N ASP A 659 19.09 1.53 -18.22
CA ASP A 659 18.01 0.69 -18.74
C ASP A 659 17.68 -0.43 -17.75
N SER A 660 16.39 -0.63 -17.48
CA SER A 660 15.87 -1.73 -16.68
C SER A 660 14.73 -2.43 -17.41
N VAL A 661 14.47 -3.69 -17.02
CA VAL A 661 13.32 -4.47 -17.52
C VAL A 661 11.99 -3.75 -17.25
N SER A 662 11.92 -2.94 -16.19
CA SER A 662 10.72 -2.19 -15.77
C SER A 662 10.61 -0.78 -16.36
N GLY A 663 11.60 -0.32 -17.14
CA GLY A 663 11.64 1.04 -17.69
C GLY A 663 13.03 1.65 -17.60
N LYS A 664 13.10 2.98 -17.47
CA LYS A 664 14.35 3.72 -17.24
C LYS A 664 14.51 4.02 -15.76
N VAL A 665 15.70 3.80 -15.22
CA VAL A 665 16.07 4.16 -13.86
C VAL A 665 16.88 5.45 -13.90
N ILE A 666 16.47 6.47 -13.13
CA ILE A 666 17.18 7.75 -12.99
C ILE A 666 17.71 7.82 -11.56
N THR A 667 19.02 8.01 -11.41
CA THR A 667 19.67 8.20 -10.12
C THR A 667 20.05 9.67 -9.94
N ALA A 668 19.65 10.30 -8.84
CA ALA A 668 19.94 11.70 -8.55
C ALA A 668 20.23 11.95 -7.06
N GLU A 669 21.00 12.99 -6.76
CA GLU A 669 21.15 13.51 -5.40
C GLU A 669 20.24 14.74 -5.23
N VAL A 670 19.27 14.69 -4.30
CA VAL A 670 18.26 15.74 -4.12
C VAL A 670 18.13 16.14 -2.65
N PRO A 671 18.05 17.43 -2.30
CA PRO A 671 17.80 17.85 -0.92
C PRO A 671 16.48 17.33 -0.37
N LEU A 672 16.49 16.75 0.85
CA LEU A 672 15.29 16.18 1.48
C LEU A 672 14.15 17.20 1.59
N GLY A 673 14.49 18.48 1.83
CA GLY A 673 13.51 19.57 1.92
C GLY A 673 12.69 19.80 0.65
N GLU A 674 13.23 19.41 -0.51
CA GLU A 674 12.57 19.54 -1.82
C GLU A 674 11.80 18.27 -2.22
N MET A 675 11.99 17.16 -1.48
CA MET A 675 11.36 15.87 -1.78
C MET A 675 9.98 15.70 -1.15
N PHE A 676 9.53 16.63 -0.29
CA PHE A 676 8.20 16.58 0.29
C PHE A 676 7.12 16.71 -0.80
N GLY A 677 6.27 15.69 -0.92
CA GLY A 677 5.22 15.62 -1.94
C GLY A 677 5.68 15.07 -3.29
N TYR A 678 6.96 14.70 -3.44
CA TYR A 678 7.49 14.21 -4.72
C TYR A 678 6.74 12.98 -5.26
N ALA A 679 6.28 12.09 -4.38
CA ALA A 679 5.44 10.95 -4.75
C ALA A 679 4.19 11.36 -5.55
N THR A 680 3.54 12.46 -5.16
CA THR A 680 2.34 12.97 -5.82
C THR A 680 2.70 13.56 -7.19
N ASP A 681 3.76 14.36 -7.24
CA ASP A 681 4.20 15.03 -8.46
C ASP A 681 4.71 14.03 -9.51
N VAL A 682 5.53 13.05 -9.11
CA VAL A 682 6.06 12.03 -10.02
C VAL A 682 4.95 11.12 -10.57
N ARG A 683 3.93 10.80 -9.76
CA ARG A 683 2.74 10.07 -10.22
C ARG A 683 1.93 10.91 -11.21
N SER A 684 1.74 12.20 -10.95
CA SER A 684 1.02 13.09 -11.85
C SER A 684 1.69 13.15 -13.24
N MET A 685 3.00 13.35 -13.28
CA MET A 685 3.77 13.43 -14.53
C MET A 685 3.82 12.11 -15.30
N SER A 686 3.91 10.98 -14.60
CA SER A 686 4.02 9.65 -15.21
C SER A 686 2.69 8.91 -15.39
N GLN A 687 1.56 9.59 -15.16
CA GLN A 687 0.22 8.97 -15.11
C GLN A 687 0.14 7.78 -14.13
N GLY A 688 0.90 7.85 -13.03
CA GLY A 688 0.96 6.84 -11.98
C GLY A 688 1.86 5.65 -12.30
N ARG A 689 2.65 5.70 -13.38
CA ARG A 689 3.52 4.59 -13.81
C ARG A 689 4.93 4.65 -13.24
N ALA A 690 5.37 5.79 -12.72
CA ALA A 690 6.67 5.92 -12.08
C ALA A 690 6.62 5.61 -10.58
N SER A 691 7.71 5.01 -10.08
CA SER A 691 7.98 4.81 -8.67
C SER A 691 9.32 5.42 -8.30
N TYR A 692 9.52 5.78 -7.03
CA TYR A 692 10.82 6.22 -6.56
C TYR A 692 11.15 5.65 -5.19
N SER A 693 12.43 5.61 -4.88
CA SER A 693 13.00 5.34 -3.57
C SER A 693 14.01 6.42 -3.22
N MET A 694 14.28 6.60 -1.93
CA MET A 694 15.33 7.51 -1.50
C MET A 694 15.99 7.05 -0.20
N GLU A 695 17.30 7.26 -0.10
CA GLU A 695 18.12 6.97 1.07
C GLU A 695 18.97 8.19 1.45
N PHE A 696 19.30 8.35 2.74
CA PHE A 696 20.19 9.43 3.15
C PHE A 696 21.58 9.22 2.51
N SER A 697 22.10 10.26 1.87
CA SER A 697 23.42 10.23 1.25
C SER A 697 24.46 10.95 2.11
N LYS A 698 24.28 12.27 2.30
CA LYS A 698 25.24 13.13 2.98
C LYS A 698 24.60 14.46 3.38
N TYR A 699 25.32 15.27 4.15
CA TYR A 699 24.99 16.67 4.37
C TYR A 699 25.72 17.57 3.38
N ALA A 700 25.02 18.53 2.76
CA ALA A 700 25.61 19.52 1.86
C ALA A 700 25.22 20.94 2.28
N GLU A 701 25.98 21.94 1.83
CA GLU A 701 25.74 23.34 2.19
C GLU A 701 24.40 23.84 1.61
N ALA A 702 23.57 24.38 2.50
CA ALA A 702 22.28 24.93 2.12
C ALA A 702 22.46 26.28 1.38
N PRO A 703 21.72 26.53 0.29
CA PRO A 703 21.69 27.81 -0.40
C PRO A 703 21.29 28.98 0.51
N SER A 704 21.85 30.17 0.26
CA SER A 704 21.67 31.36 1.11
C SER A 704 20.20 31.75 1.34
N ASN A 705 19.34 31.59 0.33
CA ASN A 705 17.91 31.88 0.44
C ASN A 705 17.19 30.96 1.45
N ILE A 706 17.60 29.70 1.55
CA ILE A 706 17.06 28.75 2.54
C ILE A 706 17.57 29.13 3.94
N VAL A 707 18.86 29.45 4.06
CA VAL A 707 19.48 29.87 5.33
C VAL A 707 18.78 31.11 5.90
N GLU A 708 18.52 32.13 5.08
CA GLU A 708 17.80 33.33 5.51
C GLU A 708 16.37 33.03 5.98
N ALA A 709 15.68 32.10 5.31
CA ALA A 709 14.33 31.69 5.70
C ALA A 709 14.32 30.93 7.04
N LEU A 710 15.33 30.08 7.29
CA LEU A 710 15.48 29.37 8.56
C LEU A 710 15.76 30.32 9.72
N ILE A 711 16.65 31.30 9.52
CA ILE A 711 16.97 32.32 10.54
C ILE A 711 15.72 33.13 10.92
N LYS A 712 14.90 33.54 9.92
CA LYS A 712 13.64 34.26 10.16
C LYS A 712 12.58 33.43 10.89
N LYS A 713 12.67 32.10 10.86
CA LYS A 713 11.70 31.21 11.52
C LYS A 713 12.02 30.98 12.99
N GLN A 714 13.28 31.21 13.40
CA GLN A 714 13.74 31.10 14.78
C GLN A 714 13.76 32.43 15.54
N GLY A 715 13.89 33.56 14.85
CA GLY A 715 13.73 34.91 15.41
C GLY A 715 12.28 35.35 15.41
#